data_AF-A0A0L7L287-F1
#
_entry.id   AF-A0A0L7L287-F1
#
_cell.length_a   1.000
_cell.length_b   1.000
_cell.length_c   1.000
_cell.angle_alpha   90.00
_cell.angle_beta   90.00
_cell.angle_gamma   90.00
#
_symmetry.space_group_name_H-M   'P 1'
#
loop_
_entity.id
_entity.type
_entity.pdbx_description
1 polymer ?
#
loop_
_entity_poly.entity_id
_entity_poly.type
_entity_poly.pdbx_seq_one_letter_code
_entity_poly.pdbx_strand_id
1 'polypeptide(L)'
;MAALGETITSSCPAAFSGASGALFVNAVTALIAAHCGIMNEDQWPKDNSKEILQNIQAAFSGASGALFVNAVTALIAAHCGIMNEDQWPKDNSKEILQNIQEGLTYDFVIVGAGTAGSIVASGLSQQFPSQSVLLIEAGEDPGLDSEIPALLFLNQNGNIDWNYKTTPDGKSCLGFTNNSCTWSKGLAMGGSSSINAMIYVRGHPHDYDKWNKDGVTKWSYEDLKPYFEKKSNLHIMKNTLVKKLLVDAKSKIANGMEIHHASGISGKISVRKEVVLSAGSIATPQILMLSGIGPTSHLEAVGIKCLANLSVGQNLQDHVMLPIFLKMDLHSNQSPEDLISFMLQYMLTRTGPFSNIGITDFMGFMNTENSSDYPDIQFHNAYFPKSKFMLLPYLKGVGYKDEIIQVIVDLNKESDLLSIYPTLIHPKSRGQILLHDTKSKPMIKSNYFQDPDDLETLMKGIDFIRKLTNTDSFMSLGIKLATLNIPGCLKYASASTNYWECYIRHMATTIYHPVGTAKMSPRSDGGVVNDNLLVHGFGNLRVVDASIMPTITSSNTMAPTMAIAEKAVDIIVKRYTDRTATAAKTALTIGGLSKLTFIPVMLAVMAYFNYELLDPEQRPFNQKYLRETYDFIVIGGGSAGSVLANRLSEVEGWNVLLLEAGGHETDISDVPLLSLYLHKSKLDWKYRTQPQDTACQAMVDKRCSWTKGKVLGGSSVLNTMLYVRGNKRDFDQWESFGNPGWGYKDILPYFKKSQDQRNPYLAKDKKHHSTDAPYNTPIGAAFLQAGEEMGYDICDINGAQQTGYAWYQFTMRRASRCSAAKAFLRPVRLRQNLHVALFTHVTKVMIDKNSKRAYGIELIRDGQKMVVYAKREVILTAGAIGSPQLLLLSGVGPADHLKEVGIDVMHDSPGVGKNLQDHIAVGGIVFRVDYPISLVMNRLVNINSALRYAVSEDGPLTSSIGLEVVAFINTKYANATEDWPDIEFMMTSASTPSDGGTQVKKAHGLTDEFYNEVFSEINNQDVFGIFPMMLRPKSRGFIKLRSKNALDYPIMVHNYLTHPDDVGVLREGVKAAVAVGETTAMKRLGARFHSKPVPNCKHLPLYTDEYWDCFIRQYTMTIYHLSGTVKMGPSTDPMAVVDSTLKVYGIEGLRVMDASIMPAITNGNINAPVIMIAEKGADMIKETWLPKKRRRRSSNCTKFEFEHIEIENSHRKLCSIKR
;
A
#
# COMPACT_ATOMS: atom_id res chain seq x y z
N MET A 1 -26.57 24.37 -13.03
CA MET A 1 -26.11 25.52 -13.85
C MET A 1 -27.04 26.72 -13.77
N ALA A 2 -28.19 26.78 -14.46
CA ALA A 2 -29.05 27.98 -14.50
C ALA A 2 -29.40 28.57 -13.11
N ALA A 3 -29.83 27.73 -12.16
CA ALA A 3 -30.14 28.14 -10.79
C ALA A 3 -28.95 28.76 -10.02
N LEU A 4 -27.70 28.45 -10.41
CA LEU A 4 -26.50 29.08 -9.84
C LEU A 4 -26.43 30.57 -10.23
N GLY A 5 -26.81 30.89 -11.47
CA GLY A 5 -26.93 32.27 -11.96
C GLY A 5 -28.05 33.03 -11.27
N GLU A 6 -29.24 32.43 -11.14
CA GLU A 6 -30.38 33.06 -10.45
C GLU A 6 -30.08 33.36 -8.98
N THR A 7 -29.44 32.41 -8.28
CA THR A 7 -29.01 32.57 -6.87
C THR A 7 -28.08 33.78 -6.71
N ILE A 8 -27.12 33.97 -7.63
CA ILE A 8 -26.20 35.12 -7.61
C ILE A 8 -26.94 36.45 -7.89
N THR A 9 -27.90 36.47 -8.83
CA THR A 9 -28.66 37.70 -9.15
C THR A 9 -29.63 38.14 -8.05
N SER A 10 -30.15 37.21 -7.23
CA SER A 10 -31.15 37.51 -6.20
C SER A 10 -30.60 38.21 -4.95
N SER A 11 -29.29 38.17 -4.72
CA SER A 11 -28.64 38.64 -3.49
C SER A 11 -28.32 40.14 -3.40
N CYS A 12 -28.66 40.98 -4.40
CA CYS A 12 -28.47 42.43 -4.30
C CYS A 12 -29.49 43.24 -5.15
N PRO A 13 -30.54 43.85 -4.55
CA PRO A 13 -31.63 44.50 -5.30
C PRO A 13 -31.29 45.81 -6.05
N ALA A 14 -30.03 46.26 -6.05
CA ALA A 14 -29.67 47.63 -6.43
C ALA A 14 -28.47 47.72 -7.42
N ALA A 15 -28.27 46.72 -8.28
CA ALA A 15 -27.22 46.74 -9.30
C ALA A 15 -27.56 46.07 -10.65
N PHE A 16 -28.75 45.45 -10.80
CA PHE A 16 -29.06 44.59 -11.94
C PHE A 16 -30.28 45.04 -12.74
N SER A 17 -30.03 45.59 -13.94
CA SER A 17 -31.04 45.76 -14.99
C SER A 17 -30.50 45.31 -16.35
N GLY A 18 -30.52 44.00 -16.61
CA GLY A 18 -30.45 43.44 -17.97
C GLY A 18 -29.41 42.33 -18.20
N ALA A 19 -29.90 41.17 -18.68
CA ALA A 19 -29.32 40.19 -19.63
C ALA A 19 -27.86 39.67 -19.56
N SER A 20 -26.90 40.34 -18.92
CA SER A 20 -25.46 40.09 -19.14
C SER A 20 -24.87 38.91 -18.34
N GLY A 21 -25.37 38.64 -17.13
CA GLY A 21 -24.77 37.65 -16.22
C GLY A 21 -24.82 36.19 -16.72
N ALA A 22 -25.84 35.81 -17.49
CA ALA A 22 -26.05 34.44 -17.94
C ALA A 22 -25.01 33.98 -18.99
N LEU A 23 -24.45 34.90 -19.77
CA LEU A 23 -23.48 34.60 -20.82
C LEU A 23 -22.10 34.19 -20.28
N PHE A 24 -21.70 34.74 -19.13
CA PHE A 24 -20.38 34.46 -18.54
C PHE A 24 -20.24 33.01 -18.05
N VAL A 25 -21.24 32.52 -17.30
CA VAL A 25 -21.25 31.14 -16.79
C VAL A 25 -21.23 30.13 -17.95
N ASN A 26 -22.03 30.38 -18.99
CA ASN A 26 -22.13 29.50 -20.15
C ASN A 26 -20.80 29.39 -20.92
N ALA A 27 -20.07 30.49 -21.12
CA ALA A 27 -18.79 30.47 -21.83
C ALA A 27 -17.72 29.63 -21.08
N VAL A 28 -17.56 29.83 -19.78
CA VAL A 28 -16.58 29.05 -18.98
C VAL A 28 -16.99 27.58 -18.89
N THR A 29 -18.29 27.31 -18.68
CA THR A 29 -18.83 25.94 -18.62
C THR A 29 -18.67 25.20 -19.95
N ALA A 30 -18.92 25.86 -21.09
CA ALA A 30 -18.79 25.25 -22.40
C ALA A 30 -17.32 24.96 -22.78
N LEU A 31 -16.37 25.77 -22.33
CA LEU A 31 -14.93 25.52 -22.53
C LEU A 31 -14.46 24.29 -21.72
N ILE A 32 -14.94 24.15 -20.48
CA ILE A 32 -14.73 22.95 -19.64
C ILE A 32 -15.40 21.71 -20.27
N ALA A 33 -16.65 21.84 -20.72
CA ALA A 33 -17.38 20.75 -21.36
C ALA A 33 -16.73 20.29 -22.68
N ALA A 34 -16.16 21.20 -23.46
CA ALA A 34 -15.43 20.88 -24.69
C ALA A 34 -14.12 20.13 -24.40
N HIS A 35 -13.34 20.53 -23.38
CA HIS A 35 -12.12 19.83 -22.98
C HIS A 35 -12.38 18.46 -22.33
N CYS A 36 -13.50 18.30 -21.62
CA CYS A 36 -13.89 17.02 -21.00
C CYS A 36 -14.74 16.12 -21.91
N GLY A 37 -15.05 16.54 -23.16
CA GLY A 37 -15.79 15.72 -24.14
C GLY A 37 -17.30 15.58 -23.87
N ILE A 38 -17.93 16.56 -23.22
CA ILE A 38 -19.29 16.49 -22.68
C ILE A 38 -20.36 17.10 -23.62
N MET A 39 -19.99 17.93 -24.60
CA MET A 39 -20.93 18.53 -25.58
C MET A 39 -20.34 18.69 -26.99
N ASN A 40 -21.21 18.76 -28.01
CA ASN A 40 -20.87 18.99 -29.43
C ASN A 40 -20.80 20.50 -29.78
N GLU A 41 -20.13 20.85 -30.89
CA GLU A 41 -19.71 22.22 -31.22
C GLU A 41 -20.82 23.23 -31.62
N ASP A 42 -22.03 22.78 -31.99
CA ASP A 42 -23.05 23.62 -32.65
C ASP A 42 -23.72 24.73 -31.79
N GLN A 43 -23.21 25.04 -30.58
CA GLN A 43 -23.93 25.85 -29.56
C GLN A 43 -23.26 27.17 -29.12
N TRP A 44 -22.35 27.78 -29.92
CA TRP A 44 -21.55 28.94 -29.46
C TRP A 44 -21.81 30.31 -30.19
N PRO A 45 -22.23 31.38 -29.48
CA PRO A 45 -22.31 32.78 -29.98
C PRO A 45 -21.10 33.67 -29.56
N LYS A 46 -20.79 34.77 -30.28
CA LYS A 46 -19.39 35.28 -30.36
C LYS A 46 -18.98 36.60 -29.66
N ASP A 47 -19.84 37.61 -29.47
CA ASP A 47 -19.32 39.00 -29.57
C ASP A 47 -18.88 39.78 -28.30
N ASN A 48 -19.37 39.48 -27.08
CA ASN A 48 -19.20 40.40 -25.93
C ASN A 48 -17.92 40.22 -25.07
N SER A 49 -16.82 39.71 -25.63
CA SER A 49 -15.67 39.18 -24.85
C SER A 49 -14.87 40.21 -24.02
N LYS A 50 -14.81 41.49 -24.39
CA LYS A 50 -13.86 42.47 -23.79
C LYS A 50 -14.36 43.18 -22.53
N GLU A 51 -15.66 43.49 -22.44
CA GLU A 51 -16.23 44.26 -21.33
C GLU A 51 -16.45 43.40 -20.07
N ILE A 52 -16.62 42.08 -20.28
CA ILE A 52 -16.73 41.06 -19.24
C ILE A 52 -15.49 41.03 -18.32
N LEU A 53 -14.30 41.22 -18.87
CA LEU A 53 -13.03 41.07 -18.15
C LEU A 53 -12.80 42.10 -17.04
N GLN A 54 -13.30 43.34 -17.19
CA GLN A 54 -13.06 44.40 -16.20
C GLN A 54 -13.91 44.24 -14.93
N ASN A 55 -15.13 43.73 -15.05
CA ASN A 55 -16.06 43.62 -13.92
C ASN A 55 -15.74 42.45 -12.97
N ILE A 56 -15.05 41.39 -13.46
CA ILE A 56 -14.62 40.25 -12.64
C ILE A 56 -13.66 40.68 -11.53
N GLN A 57 -12.81 41.69 -11.77
CA GLN A 57 -11.82 42.17 -10.81
C GLN A 57 -12.44 42.88 -9.59
N ALA A 58 -13.70 43.32 -9.66
CA ALA A 58 -14.37 44.00 -8.56
C ALA A 58 -14.97 43.05 -7.50
N ALA A 59 -15.42 41.85 -7.92
CA ALA A 59 -16.08 40.88 -7.05
C ALA A 59 -15.11 40.11 -6.12
N PHE A 60 -13.82 40.07 -6.47
CA PHE A 60 -12.75 39.46 -5.68
C PHE A 60 -11.71 40.54 -5.30
N SER A 61 -12.16 41.58 -4.61
CA SER A 61 -11.39 42.78 -4.23
C SER A 61 -10.36 42.52 -3.11
N GLY A 62 -9.37 41.68 -3.43
CA GLY A 62 -8.23 41.34 -2.59
C GLY A 62 -7.47 40.16 -3.21
N ALA A 63 -6.13 40.23 -3.25
CA ALA A 63 -5.30 39.29 -4.00
C ALA A 63 -5.60 37.81 -3.70
N SER A 64 -5.82 37.49 -2.42
CA SER A 64 -6.15 36.15 -1.91
C SER A 64 -7.43 35.55 -2.52
N GLY A 65 -8.45 36.37 -2.82
CA GLY A 65 -9.73 35.91 -3.35
C GLY A 65 -9.63 35.49 -4.82
N ALA A 66 -8.94 36.29 -5.63
CA ALA A 66 -8.64 35.94 -7.02
C ALA A 66 -7.68 34.74 -7.12
N LEU A 67 -6.71 34.64 -6.19
CA LEU A 67 -5.84 33.47 -6.07
C LEU A 67 -6.64 32.19 -5.80
N PHE A 68 -7.60 32.23 -4.85
CA PHE A 68 -8.43 31.09 -4.49
C PHE A 68 -9.24 30.56 -5.69
N VAL A 69 -9.93 31.43 -6.44
CA VAL A 69 -10.73 31.01 -7.60
C VAL A 69 -9.86 30.41 -8.71
N ASN A 70 -8.73 31.05 -9.01
CA ASN A 70 -7.79 30.54 -10.02
C ASN A 70 -7.17 29.21 -9.58
N ALA A 71 -6.82 29.05 -8.30
CA ALA A 71 -6.29 27.82 -7.75
C ALA A 71 -7.31 26.68 -7.72
N VAL A 72 -8.58 26.95 -7.38
CA VAL A 72 -9.67 25.95 -7.44
C VAL A 72 -9.97 25.56 -8.89
N THR A 73 -9.96 26.50 -9.83
CA THR A 73 -10.13 26.21 -11.26
C THR A 73 -8.97 25.34 -11.79
N ALA A 74 -7.73 25.65 -11.39
CA ALA A 74 -6.56 24.86 -11.72
C ALA A 74 -6.58 23.46 -11.05
N LEU A 75 -7.10 23.37 -9.81
CA LEU A 75 -7.27 22.11 -9.08
C LEU A 75 -8.26 21.19 -9.81
N ILE A 76 -9.41 21.72 -10.22
CA ILE A 76 -10.43 20.98 -10.98
C ILE A 76 -9.85 20.53 -12.34
N ALA A 77 -9.20 21.43 -13.07
CA ALA A 77 -8.60 21.10 -14.36
C ALA A 77 -7.46 20.06 -14.25
N ALA A 78 -6.61 20.15 -13.23
CA ALA A 78 -5.56 19.17 -12.95
C ALA A 78 -6.13 17.82 -12.50
N HIS A 79 -7.16 17.83 -11.65
CA HIS A 79 -7.84 16.63 -11.18
C HIS A 79 -8.49 15.89 -12.37
N CYS A 80 -9.22 16.58 -13.25
CA CYS A 80 -9.78 15.99 -14.49
C CYS A 80 -8.72 15.34 -15.43
N GLY A 81 -7.46 15.76 -15.34
CA GLY A 81 -6.37 15.17 -16.13
C GLY A 81 -5.57 14.06 -15.42
N ILE A 82 -5.50 14.09 -14.09
CA ILE A 82 -4.58 13.25 -13.29
C ILE A 82 -5.32 12.10 -12.57
N MET A 83 -6.59 12.30 -12.22
CA MET A 83 -7.40 11.38 -11.42
C MET A 83 -8.45 10.72 -12.31
N ASN A 84 -8.22 9.47 -12.70
CA ASN A 84 -9.16 8.70 -13.51
C ASN A 84 -9.12 7.20 -13.20
N GLU A 85 -8.76 6.83 -11.96
CA GLU A 85 -8.68 5.43 -11.51
C GLU A 85 -10.02 4.91 -10.91
N ASP A 86 -10.87 5.79 -10.36
CA ASP A 86 -12.25 5.48 -9.96
C ASP A 86 -13.27 6.08 -10.95
N GLN A 87 -13.38 5.47 -12.13
CA GLN A 87 -14.51 5.74 -13.03
C GLN A 87 -15.81 5.28 -12.37
N TRP A 88 -16.70 6.22 -12.02
CA TRP A 88 -18.04 5.89 -11.52
C TRP A 88 -18.74 4.88 -12.45
N PRO A 89 -19.37 3.80 -11.94
CA PRO A 89 -19.77 2.69 -12.80
C PRO A 89 -20.72 3.13 -13.91
N LYS A 90 -20.49 2.61 -15.12
CA LYS A 90 -21.17 3.01 -16.36
C LYS A 90 -22.68 3.14 -16.15
N ASP A 91 -23.23 4.32 -16.43
CA ASP A 91 -24.68 4.49 -16.47
C ASP A 91 -25.29 3.73 -17.66
N ASN A 92 -26.15 2.76 -17.38
CA ASN A 92 -26.91 2.03 -18.39
C ASN A 92 -28.23 2.74 -18.80
N SER A 93 -28.58 3.91 -18.24
CA SER A 93 -29.89 4.55 -18.46
C SER A 93 -30.28 4.70 -19.93
N LYS A 94 -29.37 5.10 -20.81
CA LYS A 94 -29.67 5.25 -22.26
C LYS A 94 -30.12 3.93 -22.91
N GLU A 95 -29.46 2.84 -22.58
CA GLU A 95 -29.72 1.47 -23.06
C GLU A 95 -31.02 0.91 -22.46
N ILE A 96 -31.31 1.24 -21.21
CA ILE A 96 -32.54 0.86 -20.51
C ILE A 96 -33.76 1.64 -21.05
N LEU A 97 -33.63 2.95 -21.25
CA LEU A 97 -34.73 3.81 -21.69
C LEU A 97 -35.11 3.58 -23.16
N GLN A 98 -34.17 3.16 -24.02
CA GLN A 98 -34.47 2.76 -25.40
C GLN A 98 -35.43 1.55 -25.46
N ASN A 99 -35.25 0.58 -24.56
CA ASN A 99 -36.01 -0.67 -24.56
C ASN A 99 -37.19 -0.67 -23.57
N ILE A 100 -37.45 0.45 -22.85
CA ILE A 100 -38.42 0.48 -21.74
C ILE A 100 -39.88 0.26 -22.18
N GLN A 101 -40.21 0.49 -23.44
CA GLN A 101 -41.54 0.21 -23.99
C GLN A 101 -41.76 -1.29 -24.31
N GLU A 102 -40.70 -2.10 -24.35
CA GLU A 102 -40.77 -3.54 -24.63
C GLU A 102 -40.99 -4.41 -23.37
N GLY A 103 -40.99 -3.80 -22.17
CA GLY A 103 -41.27 -4.50 -20.91
C GLY A 103 -40.03 -5.07 -20.20
N LEU A 104 -39.02 -4.22 -19.98
CA LEU A 104 -37.76 -4.62 -19.34
C LEU A 104 -37.96 -5.29 -17.97
N THR A 105 -37.28 -6.43 -17.80
CA THR A 105 -37.48 -7.33 -16.67
C THR A 105 -36.13 -7.78 -16.07
N TYR A 106 -35.92 -7.47 -14.80
CA TYR A 106 -34.69 -7.77 -14.04
C TYR A 106 -34.91 -8.86 -12.98
N ASP A 107 -33.86 -9.53 -12.51
CA ASP A 107 -33.98 -10.47 -11.38
C ASP A 107 -34.11 -9.73 -10.05
N PHE A 108 -33.19 -8.81 -9.78
CA PHE A 108 -33.16 -7.99 -8.58
C PHE A 108 -33.16 -6.51 -8.95
N VAL A 109 -33.93 -5.69 -8.22
CA VAL A 109 -33.86 -4.23 -8.34
C VAL A 109 -33.67 -3.59 -6.97
N ILE A 110 -32.62 -2.80 -6.84
CA ILE A 110 -32.25 -2.04 -5.65
C ILE A 110 -32.53 -0.56 -5.94
N VAL A 111 -33.23 0.11 -5.02
CA VAL A 111 -33.62 1.53 -5.16
C VAL A 111 -32.84 2.37 -4.16
N GLY A 112 -32.03 3.31 -4.66
CA GLY A 112 -31.10 4.15 -3.91
C GLY A 112 -29.69 3.54 -3.86
N ALA A 113 -28.69 4.25 -4.40
CA ALA A 113 -27.27 3.90 -4.39
C ALA A 113 -26.51 4.46 -3.16
N GLY A 114 -27.25 4.79 -2.10
CA GLY A 114 -26.66 5.14 -0.81
C GLY A 114 -25.84 4.00 -0.17
N THR A 115 -25.27 4.28 1.00
CA THR A 115 -24.39 3.39 1.78
C THR A 115 -24.81 1.92 1.77
N ALA A 116 -26.10 1.62 1.95
CA ALA A 116 -26.60 0.25 1.92
C ALA A 116 -26.83 -0.29 0.51
N GLY A 117 -27.60 0.40 -0.34
CA GLY A 117 -28.00 -0.12 -1.66
C GLY A 117 -26.83 -0.34 -2.61
N SER A 118 -25.78 0.50 -2.55
CA SER A 118 -24.53 0.25 -3.25
C SER A 118 -23.88 -1.08 -2.82
N ILE A 119 -23.90 -1.40 -1.52
CA ILE A 119 -23.42 -2.69 -0.98
C ILE A 119 -24.34 -3.84 -1.38
N VAL A 120 -25.66 -3.71 -1.24
CA VAL A 120 -26.61 -4.78 -1.56
C VAL A 120 -26.51 -5.17 -3.03
N ALA A 121 -26.57 -4.19 -3.94
CA ALA A 121 -26.47 -4.46 -5.36
C ALA A 121 -25.15 -5.15 -5.68
N SER A 122 -24.03 -4.57 -5.22
CA SER A 122 -22.66 -5.09 -5.32
C SER A 122 -22.51 -6.53 -4.81
N GLY A 123 -23.13 -6.86 -3.67
CA GLY A 123 -23.11 -8.21 -3.10
C GLY A 123 -23.90 -9.20 -3.94
N LEU A 124 -25.11 -8.83 -4.38
CA LEU A 124 -25.96 -9.71 -5.18
C LEU A 124 -25.36 -9.99 -6.57
N SER A 125 -24.76 -9.01 -7.24
CA SER A 125 -24.15 -9.22 -8.56
C SER A 125 -22.83 -10.01 -8.52
N GLN A 126 -22.10 -10.00 -7.40
CA GLN A 126 -21.00 -10.96 -7.16
C GLN A 126 -21.51 -12.39 -7.02
N GLN A 127 -22.53 -12.61 -6.18
CA GLN A 127 -22.98 -13.96 -5.79
C GLN A 127 -23.90 -14.59 -6.84
N PHE A 128 -24.56 -13.77 -7.68
CA PHE A 128 -25.43 -14.20 -8.77
C PHE A 128 -25.00 -13.63 -10.13
N PRO A 129 -23.79 -13.95 -10.64
CA PRO A 129 -23.23 -13.37 -11.87
C PRO A 129 -23.95 -13.80 -13.16
N SER A 130 -24.99 -14.62 -13.07
CA SER A 130 -25.86 -15.06 -14.17
C SER A 130 -27.28 -14.47 -14.09
N GLN A 131 -27.50 -13.46 -13.22
CA GLN A 131 -28.81 -12.87 -12.93
C GLN A 131 -28.72 -11.35 -13.05
N SER A 132 -29.73 -10.70 -13.62
CA SER A 132 -29.65 -9.25 -13.86
C SER A 132 -30.03 -8.46 -12.60
N VAL A 133 -29.03 -7.80 -12.03
CA VAL A 133 -29.14 -6.87 -10.89
C VAL A 133 -29.17 -5.45 -11.44
N LEU A 134 -30.19 -4.67 -11.06
CA LEU A 134 -30.30 -3.25 -11.38
C LEU A 134 -30.24 -2.42 -10.11
N LEU A 135 -29.28 -1.50 -10.01
CA LEU A 135 -29.28 -0.43 -9.02
C LEU A 135 -29.82 0.85 -9.66
N ILE A 136 -30.79 1.50 -9.02
CA ILE A 136 -31.42 2.75 -9.49
C ILE A 136 -31.10 3.88 -8.51
N GLU A 137 -30.46 4.95 -8.98
CA GLU A 137 -30.24 6.19 -8.23
C GLU A 137 -30.94 7.38 -8.89
N ALA A 138 -31.43 8.33 -8.09
CA ALA A 138 -32.12 9.53 -8.54
C ALA A 138 -31.15 10.66 -8.92
N GLY A 139 -29.96 10.70 -8.31
CA GLY A 139 -28.89 11.66 -8.63
C GLY A 139 -27.95 11.23 -9.75
N GLU A 140 -26.93 12.06 -10.00
CA GLU A 140 -25.80 11.80 -10.90
C GLU A 140 -24.57 11.29 -10.13
N ASP A 141 -23.42 11.23 -10.81
CA ASP A 141 -22.13 11.09 -10.15
C ASP A 141 -21.77 12.39 -9.42
N PRO A 142 -21.25 12.34 -8.18
CA PRO A 142 -20.87 13.54 -7.44
C PRO A 142 -19.62 14.21 -8.04
N GLY A 143 -19.50 15.51 -7.83
CA GLY A 143 -18.35 16.29 -8.32
C GLY A 143 -17.07 16.07 -7.50
N LEU A 144 -15.95 16.57 -8.03
CA LEU A 144 -14.61 16.43 -7.44
C LEU A 144 -14.48 17.17 -6.08
N ASP A 145 -15.40 18.10 -5.83
CA ASP A 145 -15.64 18.78 -4.55
C ASP A 145 -16.19 17.85 -3.45
N SER A 146 -16.70 16.66 -3.79
CA SER A 146 -17.02 15.61 -2.83
C SER A 146 -15.80 14.78 -2.38
N GLU A 147 -14.72 14.75 -3.18
CA GLU A 147 -13.52 13.95 -2.92
C GLU A 147 -12.42 14.68 -2.14
N ILE A 148 -12.61 15.96 -1.83
CA ILE A 148 -11.62 16.82 -1.19
C ILE A 148 -12.10 17.15 0.23
N PRO A 149 -11.46 16.62 1.30
CA PRO A 149 -11.94 16.76 2.68
C PRO A 149 -12.28 18.20 3.09
N ALA A 150 -11.39 19.16 2.80
CA ALA A 150 -11.60 20.56 3.16
C ALA A 150 -12.74 21.27 2.38
N LEU A 151 -13.31 20.67 1.34
CA LEU A 151 -14.41 21.26 0.54
C LEU A 151 -15.80 20.76 0.93
N LEU A 152 -15.91 19.84 1.91
CA LEU A 152 -17.16 19.21 2.36
C LEU A 152 -18.37 20.15 2.42
N PHE A 153 -18.23 21.33 3.02
CA PHE A 153 -19.31 22.28 3.27
C PHE A 153 -19.84 22.99 2.01
N LEU A 154 -19.14 22.90 0.87
CA LEU A 154 -19.63 23.38 -0.42
C LEU A 154 -20.69 22.46 -1.03
N ASN A 155 -20.68 21.17 -0.65
CA ASN A 155 -21.65 20.19 -1.11
C ASN A 155 -23.01 20.30 -0.40
N GLN A 156 -23.05 20.88 0.81
CA GLN A 156 -24.26 21.05 1.61
C GLN A 156 -25.17 22.16 1.06
N ASN A 157 -26.46 21.87 0.89
CA ASN A 157 -27.41 22.66 0.09
C ASN A 157 -27.04 22.82 -1.40
N GLY A 158 -26.04 22.07 -1.89
CA GLY A 158 -25.61 22.09 -3.29
C GLY A 158 -26.53 21.31 -4.23
N ASN A 159 -26.12 21.17 -5.50
CA ASN A 159 -26.89 20.42 -6.51
C ASN A 159 -26.97 18.90 -6.19
N ILE A 160 -25.99 18.37 -5.43
CA ILE A 160 -25.95 16.97 -4.98
C ILE A 160 -26.58 16.78 -3.58
N ASP A 161 -27.36 17.75 -3.09
CA ASP A 161 -28.12 17.65 -1.85
C ASP A 161 -29.63 17.65 -2.15
N TRP A 162 -30.36 16.68 -1.60
CA TRP A 162 -31.81 16.64 -1.61
C TRP A 162 -32.47 17.88 -1.00
N ASN A 163 -31.74 18.69 -0.22
CA ASN A 163 -32.24 19.96 0.35
C ASN A 163 -33.57 19.73 1.11
N TYR A 164 -33.59 18.78 2.06
CA TYR A 164 -34.74 18.57 2.94
C TYR A 164 -34.74 19.58 4.08
N LYS A 165 -35.93 19.93 4.56
CA LYS A 165 -36.15 20.92 5.63
C LYS A 165 -37.28 20.47 6.55
N THR A 166 -37.15 20.71 7.85
CA THR A 166 -38.18 20.34 8.84
C THR A 166 -39.36 21.31 8.84
N THR A 167 -40.55 20.83 9.20
CA THR A 167 -41.69 21.71 9.48
C THR A 167 -41.42 22.49 10.78
N PRO A 168 -41.54 23.83 10.80
CA PRO A 168 -41.37 24.62 12.01
C PRO A 168 -42.32 24.18 13.13
N ASP A 169 -41.78 23.94 14.33
CA ASP A 169 -42.51 23.45 15.50
C ASP A 169 -42.63 24.50 16.64
N GLY A 170 -41.94 25.63 16.52
CA GLY A 170 -41.86 26.67 17.54
C GLY A 170 -41.02 26.32 18.78
N LYS A 171 -40.33 25.17 18.77
CA LYS A 171 -39.53 24.62 19.87
C LYS A 171 -38.05 24.41 19.54
N SER A 172 -37.73 24.20 18.26
CA SER A 172 -36.39 23.89 17.76
C SER A 172 -36.01 24.74 16.54
N CYS A 173 -34.72 24.80 16.22
CA CYS A 173 -34.16 25.51 15.05
C CYS A 173 -34.62 26.98 14.90
N LEU A 174 -34.84 27.68 16.01
CA LEU A 174 -35.36 29.06 16.02
C LEU A 174 -34.36 30.10 15.47
N GLY A 175 -33.07 29.75 15.41
CA GLY A 175 -32.01 30.56 14.79
C GLY A 175 -31.79 30.30 13.30
N PHE A 176 -32.58 29.42 12.67
CA PHE A 176 -32.40 28.98 11.29
C PHE A 176 -33.35 29.69 10.34
N THR A 177 -32.97 29.77 9.07
CA THR A 177 -33.79 30.41 8.04
C THR A 177 -35.18 29.75 7.97
N ASN A 178 -36.24 30.57 8.04
CA ASN A 178 -37.65 30.15 8.16
C ASN A 178 -37.99 29.32 9.41
N ASN A 179 -37.18 29.40 10.48
CA ASN A 179 -37.32 28.60 11.72
C ASN A 179 -37.40 27.09 11.45
N SER A 180 -36.56 26.60 10.54
CA SER A 180 -36.60 25.25 9.98
C SER A 180 -35.19 24.67 9.90
N CYS A 181 -35.02 23.42 10.32
CA CYS A 181 -33.72 22.75 10.31
C CYS A 181 -33.40 22.25 8.89
N THR A 182 -32.21 22.57 8.37
CA THR A 182 -31.68 21.97 7.14
C THR A 182 -31.30 20.51 7.41
N TRP A 183 -31.76 19.58 6.56
CA TRP A 183 -31.48 18.15 6.64
C TRP A 183 -30.79 17.67 5.35
N SER A 184 -29.47 17.85 5.27
CA SER A 184 -28.67 17.48 4.09
C SER A 184 -28.66 15.96 3.84
N LYS A 185 -28.95 15.55 2.60
CA LYS A 185 -28.92 14.14 2.16
C LYS A 185 -28.44 14.06 0.71
N GLY A 186 -27.50 13.15 0.43
CA GLY A 186 -26.89 13.08 -0.90
C GLY A 186 -27.88 12.63 -2.00
N LEU A 187 -27.97 13.45 -3.05
CA LEU A 187 -28.64 13.21 -4.34
C LEU A 187 -27.55 12.89 -5.38
N ALA A 188 -26.85 11.77 -5.16
CA ALA A 188 -25.75 11.33 -6.00
C ALA A 188 -25.44 9.83 -5.79
N MET A 189 -24.60 9.25 -6.64
CA MET A 189 -23.96 7.96 -6.38
C MET A 189 -23.23 7.96 -5.03
N GLY A 190 -23.40 6.90 -4.24
CA GLY A 190 -22.98 6.83 -2.83
C GLY A 190 -23.94 7.51 -1.84
N GLY A 191 -24.90 8.30 -2.33
CA GLY A 191 -25.90 9.01 -1.55
C GLY A 191 -25.27 9.85 -0.44
N SER A 192 -25.74 9.68 0.80
CA SER A 192 -25.24 10.44 1.94
C SER A 192 -23.76 10.20 2.28
N SER A 193 -23.10 9.16 1.76
CA SER A 193 -21.65 8.98 1.98
C SER A 193 -20.82 10.04 1.26
N SER A 194 -21.25 10.46 0.08
CA SER A 194 -20.61 11.46 -0.79
C SER A 194 -20.79 12.91 -0.32
N ILE A 195 -21.51 13.12 0.80
CA ILE A 195 -21.60 14.40 1.53
C ILE A 195 -21.41 14.23 3.05
N ASN A 196 -20.86 13.09 3.49
CA ASN A 196 -20.50 12.83 4.89
C ASN A 196 -19.08 13.34 5.17
N ALA A 197 -18.78 13.65 6.43
CA ALA A 197 -17.44 14.02 6.90
C ALA A 197 -16.41 12.86 6.88
N MET A 198 -16.59 11.85 6.03
CA MET A 198 -15.74 10.64 5.93
C MET A 198 -15.50 9.88 7.26
N ILE A 199 -16.30 10.16 8.29
CA ILE A 199 -16.20 9.53 9.62
C ILE A 199 -16.70 8.08 9.56
N TYR A 200 -15.83 7.14 9.92
CA TYR A 200 -16.19 5.75 10.21
C TYR A 200 -15.99 5.46 11.71
N VAL A 201 -17.10 5.18 12.41
CA VAL A 201 -17.12 4.74 13.81
C VAL A 201 -18.11 3.59 13.92
N ARG A 202 -17.80 2.55 14.69
CA ARG A 202 -18.70 1.40 14.95
C ARG A 202 -19.58 1.70 16.17
N GLY A 203 -20.82 1.21 16.17
CA GLY A 203 -21.72 1.31 17.32
C GLY A 203 -21.23 0.50 18.52
N HIS A 204 -21.64 0.89 19.72
CA HIS A 204 -21.33 0.17 20.94
C HIS A 204 -22.03 -1.21 20.93
N PRO A 205 -21.40 -2.31 21.38
CA PRO A 205 -22.01 -3.64 21.37
C PRO A 205 -23.41 -3.70 22.00
N HIS A 206 -23.61 -2.91 23.06
CA HIS A 206 -24.86 -2.85 23.80
C HIS A 206 -26.07 -2.30 23.00
N ASP A 207 -25.86 -1.55 21.91
CA ASP A 207 -26.94 -1.17 20.97
C ASP A 207 -27.55 -2.42 20.32
N TYR A 208 -26.69 -3.25 19.73
CA TYR A 208 -27.04 -4.45 18.97
C TYR A 208 -27.56 -5.57 19.88
N ASP A 209 -26.94 -5.73 21.05
CA ASP A 209 -27.36 -6.72 22.04
C ASP A 209 -28.69 -6.31 22.71
N LYS A 210 -29.03 -5.02 22.74
CA LYS A 210 -30.38 -4.56 23.08
C LYS A 210 -31.39 -4.93 22.00
N TRP A 211 -31.09 -4.72 20.71
CA TRP A 211 -32.00 -5.15 19.63
C TRP A 211 -32.28 -6.67 19.70
N ASN A 212 -31.28 -7.47 20.09
CA ASN A 212 -31.46 -8.91 20.33
C ASN A 212 -32.42 -9.19 21.52
N LYS A 213 -32.21 -8.53 22.67
CA LYS A 213 -33.10 -8.61 23.85
C LYS A 213 -34.54 -8.16 23.56
N ASP A 214 -34.69 -7.12 22.73
CA ASP A 214 -35.99 -6.60 22.25
C ASP A 214 -36.63 -7.48 21.15
N GLY A 215 -36.13 -8.71 20.95
CA GLY A 215 -36.74 -9.76 20.12
C GLY A 215 -36.10 -9.99 18.75
N VAL A 216 -35.08 -9.20 18.35
CA VAL A 216 -34.41 -9.33 17.05
C VAL A 216 -33.23 -10.32 17.13
N THR A 217 -33.56 -11.58 17.41
CA THR A 217 -32.69 -12.67 17.95
C THR A 217 -31.50 -13.15 17.10
N LYS A 218 -31.06 -12.39 16.10
CA LYS A 218 -29.88 -12.68 15.25
C LYS A 218 -29.03 -11.44 14.96
N TRP A 219 -29.21 -10.35 15.69
CA TRP A 219 -28.60 -9.03 15.40
C TRP A 219 -27.74 -8.52 16.57
N SER A 220 -27.04 -9.42 17.28
CA SER A 220 -26.01 -9.07 18.26
C SER A 220 -24.75 -8.45 17.62
N TYR A 221 -23.84 -7.92 18.43
CA TYR A 221 -22.56 -7.39 17.94
C TYR A 221 -21.71 -8.46 17.24
N GLU A 222 -21.60 -9.67 17.80
CA GLU A 222 -20.83 -10.77 17.20
C GLU A 222 -21.48 -11.30 15.90
N ASP A 223 -22.82 -11.23 15.77
CA ASP A 223 -23.49 -11.53 14.49
C ASP A 223 -23.06 -10.58 13.35
N LEU A 224 -22.70 -9.32 13.66
CA LEU A 224 -22.44 -8.29 12.65
C LEU A 224 -20.96 -8.14 12.26
N LYS A 225 -20.06 -8.57 13.14
CA LYS A 225 -18.60 -8.43 13.03
C LYS A 225 -17.97 -8.99 11.74
N PRO A 226 -18.35 -10.18 11.19
CA PRO A 226 -17.70 -10.73 10.00
C PRO A 226 -18.02 -9.98 8.69
N TYR A 227 -19.05 -9.13 8.69
CA TYR A 227 -19.52 -8.45 7.48
C TYR A 227 -18.69 -7.21 7.10
N PHE A 228 -17.78 -6.73 7.95
CA PHE A 228 -17.04 -5.50 7.69
C PHE A 228 -15.90 -5.62 6.62
N GLU A 229 -15.80 -6.73 5.85
CA GLU A 229 -14.51 -7.17 5.24
C GLU A 229 -14.57 -7.74 3.77
N LYS A 230 -15.39 -7.22 2.82
CA LYS A 230 -15.60 -7.85 1.46
C LYS A 230 -15.99 -6.91 0.26
N LYS A 231 -15.66 -7.25 -1.02
CA LYS A 231 -16.08 -6.63 -2.34
C LYS A 231 -15.90 -7.65 -3.53
N SER A 232 -16.37 -7.53 -4.81
CA SER A 232 -16.89 -6.42 -5.68
C SER A 232 -17.14 -6.85 -7.18
N ASN A 233 -18.29 -6.51 -7.84
CA ASN A 233 -18.64 -6.45 -9.30
C ASN A 233 -20.15 -6.09 -9.50
N LEU A 234 -20.60 -5.20 -10.43
CA LEU A 234 -21.98 -4.60 -10.48
C LEU A 234 -22.44 -3.93 -11.83
N HIS A 235 -23.77 -3.67 -12.01
CA HIS A 235 -24.45 -2.83 -13.04
C HIS A 235 -25.34 -1.71 -12.43
N ILE A 236 -25.49 -0.53 -13.07
CA ILE A 236 -26.14 0.68 -12.47
C ILE A 236 -26.96 1.53 -13.48
N MET A 237 -28.02 2.19 -13.00
CA MET A 237 -28.85 3.21 -13.68
C MET A 237 -28.97 4.48 -12.80
N LYS A 238 -28.65 5.66 -13.35
CA LYS A 238 -28.60 6.95 -12.64
C LYS A 238 -29.80 7.85 -13.01
N ASN A 239 -29.87 9.09 -12.49
CA ASN A 239 -30.86 10.11 -12.90
C ASN A 239 -32.36 9.70 -12.83
N THR A 240 -32.70 8.66 -12.06
CA THR A 240 -33.98 7.94 -12.18
C THR A 240 -34.74 7.91 -10.87
N LEU A 241 -35.84 8.66 -10.81
CA LEU A 241 -36.75 8.67 -9.67
C LEU A 241 -37.74 7.51 -9.75
N VAL A 242 -37.72 6.63 -8.74
CA VAL A 242 -38.78 5.64 -8.51
C VAL A 242 -39.96 6.32 -7.84
N LYS A 243 -41.13 6.34 -8.49
CA LYS A 243 -42.33 7.04 -7.99
C LYS A 243 -43.17 6.18 -7.04
N LYS A 244 -43.31 4.90 -7.35
CA LYS A 244 -44.02 3.88 -6.53
C LYS A 244 -43.68 2.47 -7.04
N LEU A 245 -43.95 1.48 -6.21
CA LEU A 245 -43.88 0.07 -6.56
C LEU A 245 -45.14 -0.40 -7.30
N LEU A 246 -44.98 -1.42 -8.13
CA LEU A 246 -46.06 -2.22 -8.67
C LEU A 246 -46.19 -3.48 -7.81
N VAL A 247 -47.34 -3.63 -7.17
CA VAL A 247 -47.65 -4.72 -6.24
C VAL A 247 -48.99 -5.33 -6.65
N ASP A 248 -49.00 -6.65 -6.87
CA ASP A 248 -50.25 -7.33 -7.17
C ASP A 248 -51.16 -7.38 -5.93
N ALA A 249 -52.38 -6.88 -6.08
CA ALA A 249 -53.28 -6.65 -4.95
C ALA A 249 -53.82 -7.93 -4.29
N LYS A 250 -53.78 -9.07 -4.99
CA LYS A 250 -54.27 -10.38 -4.50
C LYS A 250 -53.17 -11.19 -3.81
N SER A 251 -52.01 -11.30 -4.46
CA SER A 251 -50.85 -12.09 -4.00
C SER A 251 -49.92 -11.34 -3.05
N LYS A 252 -50.01 -10.00 -3.00
CA LYS A 252 -49.13 -9.11 -2.20
C LYS A 252 -47.64 -9.25 -2.57
N ILE A 253 -47.35 -9.61 -3.82
CA ILE A 253 -45.98 -9.68 -4.36
C ILE A 253 -45.65 -8.37 -5.07
N ALA A 254 -44.50 -7.77 -4.73
CA ALA A 254 -43.92 -6.69 -5.53
C ALA A 254 -43.32 -7.27 -6.82
N ASN A 255 -43.80 -6.82 -7.99
CA ASN A 255 -43.44 -7.38 -9.29
C ASN A 255 -42.91 -6.32 -10.28
N GLY A 256 -42.79 -5.06 -9.85
CA GLY A 256 -42.24 -3.98 -10.66
C GLY A 256 -42.23 -2.63 -9.94
N MET A 257 -41.96 -1.57 -10.70
CA MET A 257 -42.04 -0.17 -10.25
C MET A 257 -42.28 0.79 -11.42
N GLU A 258 -42.86 1.96 -11.12
CA GLU A 258 -42.98 3.08 -12.07
C GLU A 258 -41.82 4.06 -11.84
N ILE A 259 -41.08 4.37 -12.91
CA ILE A 259 -39.90 5.25 -12.88
C ILE A 259 -40.08 6.50 -13.76
N HIS A 260 -39.29 7.53 -13.47
CA HIS A 260 -39.18 8.75 -14.25
C HIS A 260 -37.71 9.22 -14.28
N HIS A 261 -37.09 9.19 -15.45
CA HIS A 261 -35.73 9.65 -15.67
C HIS A 261 -35.67 11.18 -15.90
N ALA A 262 -34.54 11.81 -15.58
CA ALA A 262 -34.31 13.25 -15.75
C ALA A 262 -34.60 13.75 -17.18
N SER A 263 -34.41 12.92 -18.21
CA SER A 263 -34.74 13.23 -19.62
C SER A 263 -36.24 13.25 -19.96
N GLY A 264 -37.13 13.30 -18.95
CA GLY A 264 -38.59 13.33 -19.12
C GLY A 264 -39.25 11.99 -19.49
N ILE A 265 -38.46 10.93 -19.71
CA ILE A 265 -38.99 9.60 -20.05
C ILE A 265 -39.51 8.92 -18.77
N SER A 266 -40.77 8.46 -18.81
CA SER A 266 -41.39 7.64 -17.77
C SER A 266 -41.66 6.23 -18.29
N GLY A 267 -41.59 5.23 -17.41
CA GLY A 267 -41.84 3.84 -17.79
C GLY A 267 -42.02 2.90 -16.61
N LYS A 268 -42.12 1.60 -16.92
CA LYS A 268 -42.29 0.52 -15.94
C LYS A 268 -41.14 -0.48 -16.07
N ILE A 269 -40.61 -0.90 -14.93
CA ILE A 269 -39.61 -1.97 -14.83
C ILE A 269 -40.24 -3.14 -14.07
N SER A 270 -40.11 -4.36 -14.59
CA SER A 270 -40.59 -5.59 -13.97
C SER A 270 -39.47 -6.33 -13.24
N VAL A 271 -39.83 -7.09 -12.20
CA VAL A 271 -38.86 -7.77 -11.31
C VAL A 271 -39.25 -9.24 -11.11
N ARG A 272 -38.32 -10.17 -11.35
CA ARG A 272 -38.53 -11.62 -11.26
C ARG A 272 -38.37 -12.18 -9.85
N LYS A 273 -37.43 -11.65 -9.05
CA LYS A 273 -37.08 -12.22 -7.74
C LYS A 273 -37.41 -11.33 -6.56
N GLU A 274 -36.80 -10.15 -6.44
CA GLU A 274 -36.90 -9.36 -5.21
C GLU A 274 -36.62 -7.87 -5.44
N VAL A 275 -37.44 -7.00 -4.83
CA VAL A 275 -37.25 -5.55 -4.76
C VAL A 275 -36.63 -5.19 -3.41
N VAL A 276 -35.57 -4.41 -3.42
CA VAL A 276 -34.91 -3.88 -2.22
C VAL A 276 -34.97 -2.35 -2.21
N LEU A 277 -35.66 -1.78 -1.23
CA LEU A 277 -35.63 -0.35 -0.97
C LEU A 277 -34.43 0.00 -0.08
N SER A 278 -33.60 0.93 -0.55
CA SER A 278 -32.46 1.53 0.16
C SER A 278 -32.42 3.06 -0.03
N ALA A 279 -33.56 3.69 -0.22
CA ALA A 279 -33.66 5.14 -0.47
C ALA A 279 -33.45 6.00 0.79
N GLY A 280 -33.20 5.37 1.95
CA GLY A 280 -32.92 6.04 3.21
C GLY A 280 -34.15 6.56 3.93
N SER A 281 -33.96 7.00 5.18
CA SER A 281 -35.00 7.26 6.19
C SER A 281 -36.05 8.33 5.87
N ILE A 282 -35.98 8.98 4.70
CA ILE A 282 -36.93 9.99 4.23
C ILE A 282 -37.64 9.52 2.95
N ALA A 283 -36.91 9.05 1.94
CA ALA A 283 -37.49 8.61 0.67
C ALA A 283 -38.05 7.18 0.71
N THR A 284 -37.46 6.26 1.50
CA THR A 284 -38.01 4.91 1.68
C THR A 284 -39.44 4.90 2.23
N PRO A 285 -39.78 5.60 3.35
CA PRO A 285 -41.17 5.68 3.82
C PRO A 285 -42.07 6.43 2.84
N GLN A 286 -41.55 7.42 2.09
CA GLN A 286 -42.31 8.09 1.03
C GLN A 286 -42.71 7.11 -0.09
N ILE A 287 -41.77 6.31 -0.63
CA ILE A 287 -42.02 5.32 -1.69
C ILE A 287 -43.01 4.26 -1.21
N LEU A 288 -42.89 3.77 0.03
CA LEU A 288 -43.85 2.83 0.63
C LEU A 288 -45.27 3.44 0.70
N MET A 289 -45.42 4.66 1.21
CA MET A 289 -46.73 5.32 1.30
C MET A 289 -47.33 5.61 -0.08
N LEU A 290 -46.52 6.07 -1.06
CA LEU A 290 -46.95 6.25 -2.46
C LEU A 290 -47.34 4.92 -3.15
N SER A 291 -46.88 3.79 -2.61
CA SER A 291 -47.26 2.43 -3.02
C SER A 291 -48.47 1.87 -2.25
N GLY A 292 -49.12 2.66 -1.38
CA GLY A 292 -50.25 2.24 -0.55
C GLY A 292 -49.87 1.44 0.70
N ILE A 293 -48.61 1.50 1.15
CA ILE A 293 -48.12 0.79 2.34
C ILE A 293 -47.80 1.82 3.43
N GLY A 294 -48.62 1.86 4.49
CA GLY A 294 -48.51 2.88 5.52
C GLY A 294 -49.79 3.06 6.34
N PRO A 295 -49.89 4.10 7.19
CA PRO A 295 -51.04 4.30 8.07
C PRO A 295 -52.32 4.60 7.26
N THR A 296 -53.34 3.74 7.34
CA THR A 296 -54.56 3.83 6.50
C THR A 296 -55.17 5.22 6.48
N SER A 297 -55.38 5.84 7.64
CA SER A 297 -56.00 7.16 7.78
C SER A 297 -55.18 8.29 7.16
N HIS A 298 -53.85 8.16 7.06
CA HIS A 298 -53.02 9.13 6.35
C HIS A 298 -53.08 8.91 4.84
N LEU A 299 -53.00 7.66 4.38
CA LEU A 299 -53.09 7.31 2.95
C LEU A 299 -54.42 7.76 2.34
N GLU A 300 -55.54 7.50 3.03
CA GLU A 300 -56.87 7.89 2.59
C GLU A 300 -57.02 9.43 2.53
N ALA A 301 -56.45 10.16 3.48
CA ALA A 301 -56.46 11.62 3.50
C ALA A 301 -55.69 12.27 2.33
N VAL A 302 -54.69 11.59 1.77
CA VAL A 302 -53.97 12.04 0.55
C VAL A 302 -54.44 11.32 -0.74
N GLY A 303 -55.58 10.63 -0.69
CA GLY A 303 -56.22 9.99 -1.85
C GLY A 303 -55.55 8.70 -2.34
N ILE A 304 -54.73 8.04 -1.51
CA ILE A 304 -54.03 6.80 -1.85
C ILE A 304 -54.77 5.60 -1.26
N LYS A 305 -55.04 4.59 -2.09
CA LYS A 305 -55.66 3.34 -1.65
C LYS A 305 -54.70 2.53 -0.77
N CYS A 306 -55.08 2.32 0.49
CA CYS A 306 -54.32 1.46 1.39
C CYS A 306 -54.31 -0.02 0.91
N LEU A 307 -53.12 -0.59 0.81
CA LEU A 307 -52.86 -2.02 0.53
C LEU A 307 -52.44 -2.78 1.79
N ALA A 308 -51.82 -2.11 2.77
CA ALA A 308 -51.55 -2.64 4.11
C ALA A 308 -51.34 -1.52 5.13
N ASN A 309 -52.06 -1.60 6.26
CA ASN A 309 -51.87 -0.73 7.41
C ASN A 309 -50.60 -1.14 8.18
N LEU A 310 -49.58 -0.27 8.16
CA LEU A 310 -48.28 -0.41 8.84
C LEU A 310 -47.79 0.98 9.30
N SER A 311 -46.99 1.04 10.36
CA SER A 311 -46.48 2.30 10.97
C SER A 311 -45.38 3.02 10.18
N VAL A 312 -45.43 2.98 8.85
CA VAL A 312 -44.48 3.65 7.95
C VAL A 312 -44.44 5.15 8.25
N GLY A 313 -43.23 5.72 8.32
CA GLY A 313 -42.99 7.13 8.60
C GLY A 313 -43.01 7.52 10.09
N GLN A 314 -43.35 6.61 11.01
CA GLN A 314 -43.30 6.86 12.46
C GLN A 314 -41.91 6.56 13.05
N ASN A 315 -41.67 6.85 14.33
CA ASN A 315 -40.42 6.51 15.04
C ASN A 315 -39.13 7.14 14.45
N LEU A 316 -39.25 8.29 13.80
CA LEU A 316 -38.09 9.05 13.31
C LEU A 316 -37.22 9.50 14.51
N GLN A 317 -35.94 9.16 14.44
CA GLN A 317 -34.92 9.48 15.44
C GLN A 317 -33.72 10.09 14.73
N ASP A 318 -33.01 11.03 15.35
CA ASP A 318 -31.85 11.70 14.76
C ASP A 318 -30.94 12.29 15.86
N HIS A 319 -29.65 12.38 15.58
CA HIS A 319 -28.65 12.93 16.49
C HIS A 319 -28.65 14.46 16.45
N VAL A 320 -28.91 15.09 17.60
CA VAL A 320 -28.96 16.55 17.76
C VAL A 320 -27.65 17.06 18.37
N MET A 321 -26.96 17.97 17.69
CA MET A 321 -25.68 18.57 18.11
C MET A 321 -25.80 20.07 18.37
N LEU A 322 -25.06 20.59 19.34
CA LEU A 322 -25.14 22.00 19.76
C LEU A 322 -23.76 22.68 19.68
N PRO A 323 -23.50 23.64 18.79
CA PRO A 323 -22.25 24.38 18.80
C PRO A 323 -22.09 25.24 20.06
N ILE A 324 -20.98 25.07 20.78
CA ILE A 324 -20.54 25.92 21.88
C ILE A 324 -19.18 26.51 21.52
N PHE A 325 -19.11 27.82 21.30
CA PHE A 325 -17.90 28.49 20.86
C PHE A 325 -17.02 28.92 22.04
N LEU A 326 -15.74 28.59 21.95
CA LEU A 326 -14.67 29.05 22.84
C LEU A 326 -13.75 29.96 22.03
N LYS A 327 -13.31 31.07 22.60
CA LYS A 327 -12.28 31.94 22.02
C LYS A 327 -10.89 31.61 22.55
N MET A 328 -9.90 31.66 21.66
CA MET A 328 -8.47 31.53 21.93
C MET A 328 -7.69 32.49 21.03
N ASP A 329 -6.38 32.64 21.24
CA ASP A 329 -5.52 33.52 20.44
C ASP A 329 -4.18 32.80 20.19
N LEU A 330 -4.20 31.85 19.24
CA LEU A 330 -3.02 31.08 18.86
C LEU A 330 -2.28 31.83 17.74
N HIS A 331 -1.03 32.23 18.00
CA HIS A 331 -0.21 33.04 17.08
C HIS A 331 0.15 32.30 15.76
N SER A 332 -0.84 32.14 14.88
CA SER A 332 -0.77 31.40 13.62
C SER A 332 -0.63 32.33 12.42
N ASN A 333 0.58 32.86 12.22
CA ASN A 333 0.96 33.62 11.03
C ASN A 333 1.01 32.71 9.77
N GLN A 334 -0.15 32.31 9.26
CA GLN A 334 -0.32 31.65 7.96
C GLN A 334 -0.66 32.69 6.89
N SER A 335 0.13 32.74 5.84
CA SER A 335 0.01 33.64 4.69
C SER A 335 -1.02 33.13 3.66
N PRO A 336 -1.39 33.95 2.65
CA PRO A 336 -2.14 33.47 1.49
C PRO A 336 -1.32 32.53 0.57
N GLU A 337 0.01 32.63 0.61
CA GLU A 337 0.93 31.86 -0.26
C GLU A 337 1.03 30.40 0.19
N ASP A 338 0.94 30.16 1.51
CA ASP A 338 0.85 28.83 2.11
C ASP A 338 -0.31 28.00 1.55
N LEU A 339 -1.40 28.64 1.10
CA LEU A 339 -2.56 27.95 0.55
C LEU A 339 -2.20 27.16 -0.72
N ILE A 340 -1.41 27.72 -1.63
CA ILE A 340 -0.95 27.03 -2.84
C ILE A 340 -0.03 25.87 -2.45
N SER A 341 0.85 26.07 -1.46
CA SER A 341 1.72 25.03 -0.91
C SER A 341 0.92 23.88 -0.29
N PHE A 342 -0.16 24.16 0.43
CA PHE A 342 -1.07 23.14 0.99
C PHE A 342 -1.89 22.41 -0.09
N MET A 343 -2.29 23.09 -1.17
CA MET A 343 -2.96 22.45 -2.31
C MET A 343 -2.00 21.52 -3.08
N LEU A 344 -0.76 21.97 -3.31
CA LEU A 344 0.31 21.15 -3.88
C LEU A 344 0.64 19.95 -2.99
N GLN A 345 0.75 20.15 -1.66
CA GLN A 345 0.97 19.08 -0.69
C GLN A 345 -0.14 18.02 -0.76
N TYR A 346 -1.41 18.45 -0.83
CA TYR A 346 -2.53 17.52 -0.94
C TYR A 346 -2.54 16.77 -2.27
N MET A 347 -2.33 17.46 -3.40
CA MET A 347 -2.23 16.79 -4.71
C MET A 347 -1.08 15.77 -4.78
N LEU A 348 0.11 16.13 -4.26
CA LEU A 348 1.33 15.32 -4.35
C LEU A 348 1.42 14.19 -3.33
N THR A 349 0.79 14.33 -2.16
CA THR A 349 1.00 13.41 -1.01
C THR A 349 -0.27 12.98 -0.27
N ARG A 350 -1.42 13.61 -0.56
CA ARG A 350 -2.66 13.50 0.23
C ARG A 350 -2.50 13.83 1.72
N THR A 351 -1.57 14.74 2.04
CA THR A 351 -1.37 15.30 3.39
C THR A 351 -1.53 16.83 3.39
N GLY A 352 -1.46 17.45 4.57
CA GLY A 352 -1.60 18.89 4.75
C GLY A 352 -3.06 19.32 4.95
N PRO A 353 -3.33 20.62 5.15
CA PRO A 353 -4.66 21.12 5.55
C PRO A 353 -5.83 20.68 4.66
N PHE A 354 -5.64 20.46 3.36
CA PHE A 354 -6.70 19.97 2.46
C PHE A 354 -7.04 18.48 2.64
N SER A 355 -6.18 17.69 3.28
CA SER A 355 -6.47 16.29 3.64
C SER A 355 -7.33 16.16 4.91
N ASN A 356 -7.72 17.28 5.52
CA ASN A 356 -8.51 17.33 6.74
C ASN A 356 -9.76 18.20 6.54
N ILE A 357 -10.82 17.91 7.29
CA ILE A 357 -12.09 18.64 7.34
C ILE A 357 -12.00 19.76 8.40
N GLY A 358 -11.09 19.65 9.37
CA GLY A 358 -10.95 20.59 10.49
C GLY A 358 -12.05 20.45 11.55
N ILE A 359 -12.84 19.37 11.47
CA ILE A 359 -13.90 18.99 12.41
C ILE A 359 -13.72 17.50 12.76
N THR A 360 -13.93 17.16 14.04
CA THR A 360 -13.79 15.81 14.63
C THR A 360 -12.37 15.24 14.79
N ASP A 361 -11.33 16.08 14.63
CA ASP A 361 -9.92 15.74 14.93
C ASP A 361 -9.72 15.12 16.33
N PHE A 362 -10.56 15.53 17.29
CA PHE A 362 -10.73 14.86 18.57
C PHE A 362 -12.21 14.52 18.78
N MET A 363 -12.46 13.43 19.50
CA MET A 363 -13.81 13.04 19.91
C MET A 363 -13.79 12.51 21.33
N GLY A 364 -14.78 12.91 22.12
CA GLY A 364 -15.03 12.41 23.46
C GLY A 364 -16.41 11.78 23.56
N PHE A 365 -16.55 10.80 24.45
CA PHE A 365 -17.85 10.29 24.88
C PHE A 365 -18.01 10.53 26.38
N MET A 366 -19.21 10.90 26.78
CA MET A 366 -19.59 11.19 28.17
C MET A 366 -20.91 10.51 28.47
N ASN A 367 -21.03 9.99 29.69
CA ASN A 367 -22.31 9.76 30.33
C ASN A 367 -22.53 10.91 31.33
N THR A 368 -23.66 11.64 31.23
CA THR A 368 -23.98 12.70 32.20
C THR A 368 -24.46 12.16 33.55
N GLU A 369 -24.88 10.88 33.60
CA GLU A 369 -25.25 10.15 34.80
C GLU A 369 -24.14 9.15 35.20
N ASN A 370 -23.53 9.29 36.37
CA ASN A 370 -22.43 8.44 36.85
C ASN A 370 -22.84 6.97 37.21
N SER A 371 -23.89 6.43 36.59
CA SER A 371 -24.53 5.15 36.91
C SER A 371 -24.34 4.05 35.85
N SER A 372 -23.74 4.35 34.69
CA SER A 372 -23.57 3.40 33.58
C SER A 372 -22.30 3.68 32.77
N ASP A 373 -21.77 2.64 32.12
CA ASP A 373 -20.68 2.70 31.13
C ASP A 373 -21.16 3.15 29.72
N TYR A 374 -22.49 3.23 29.54
CA TYR A 374 -23.15 3.63 28.30
C TYR A 374 -23.28 5.16 28.20
N PRO A 375 -22.58 5.84 27.26
CA PRO A 375 -22.58 7.31 27.15
C PRO A 375 -23.90 7.84 26.58
N ASP A 376 -24.25 9.09 26.91
CA ASP A 376 -25.43 9.82 26.42
C ASP A 376 -25.08 11.07 25.59
N ILE A 377 -23.83 11.54 25.67
CA ILE A 377 -23.26 12.62 24.87
C ILE A 377 -22.01 12.17 24.11
N GLN A 378 -21.97 12.47 22.82
CA GLN A 378 -20.72 12.55 22.05
C GLN A 378 -20.29 14.01 21.90
N PHE A 379 -19.00 14.29 22.08
CA PHE A 379 -18.39 15.58 21.78
C PHE A 379 -17.62 15.51 20.46
N HIS A 380 -17.98 16.38 19.53
CA HIS A 380 -17.14 16.76 18.39
C HIS A 380 -16.48 18.12 18.65
N ASN A 381 -15.43 18.47 17.91
CA ASN A 381 -14.84 19.81 17.89
C ASN A 381 -14.62 20.32 16.45
N ALA A 382 -14.52 21.64 16.28
CA ALA A 382 -14.07 22.31 15.06
C ALA A 382 -13.17 23.51 15.40
N TYR A 383 -12.13 23.77 14.62
CA TYR A 383 -11.26 24.93 14.81
C TYR A 383 -11.36 25.90 13.62
N PHE A 384 -11.68 27.14 13.91
CA PHE A 384 -11.82 28.23 12.95
C PHE A 384 -10.83 29.35 13.28
N PRO A 385 -9.68 29.44 12.58
CA PRO A 385 -8.71 30.48 12.85
C PRO A 385 -9.25 31.87 12.51
N LYS A 386 -8.71 32.89 13.17
CA LYS A 386 -9.11 34.29 13.12
C LYS A 386 -9.11 34.84 11.69
N SER A 387 -10.25 35.38 11.28
CA SER A 387 -10.48 35.98 9.95
C SER A 387 -10.14 35.06 8.74
N LYS A 388 -10.28 33.73 8.87
CA LYS A 388 -10.04 32.77 7.77
C LYS A 388 -11.34 32.33 7.09
N PHE A 389 -11.23 31.90 5.83
CA PHE A 389 -12.36 31.76 4.90
C PHE A 389 -13.37 30.65 5.20
N MET A 390 -13.03 29.64 6.02
CA MET A 390 -13.84 28.42 6.20
C MET A 390 -15.10 28.59 7.06
N LEU A 391 -15.13 29.56 7.97
CA LEU A 391 -16.23 29.73 8.93
C LEU A 391 -17.56 30.14 8.25
N LEU A 392 -17.51 31.04 7.27
CA LEU A 392 -18.71 31.58 6.62
C LEU A 392 -19.45 30.54 5.74
N PRO A 393 -18.77 29.74 4.89
CA PRO A 393 -19.40 28.61 4.20
C PRO A 393 -20.03 27.61 5.17
N TYR A 394 -19.33 27.24 6.25
CA TYR A 394 -19.83 26.33 7.27
C TYR A 394 -21.15 26.84 7.91
N LEU A 395 -21.18 28.09 8.38
CA LEU A 395 -22.37 28.68 9.01
C LEU A 395 -23.57 28.77 8.05
N LYS A 396 -23.31 29.02 6.75
CA LYS A 396 -24.34 29.01 5.70
C LYS A 396 -24.82 27.61 5.35
N GLY A 397 -23.93 26.60 5.33
CA GLY A 397 -24.29 25.20 5.13
C GLY A 397 -25.26 24.68 6.19
N VAL A 398 -24.99 25.01 7.47
CA VAL A 398 -25.89 24.70 8.59
C VAL A 398 -27.26 25.40 8.48
N GLY A 399 -27.31 26.61 7.89
CA GLY A 399 -28.57 27.29 7.55
C GLY A 399 -29.08 28.31 8.58
N TYR A 400 -28.18 28.84 9.43
CA TYR A 400 -28.50 29.94 10.35
C TYR A 400 -29.00 31.19 9.60
N LYS A 401 -29.77 32.03 10.29
CA LYS A 401 -30.12 33.38 9.82
C LYS A 401 -28.88 34.27 9.79
N ASP A 402 -28.79 35.18 8.81
CA ASP A 402 -27.63 36.09 8.68
C ASP A 402 -27.34 36.90 9.97
N GLU A 403 -28.37 37.24 10.75
CA GLU A 403 -28.22 37.91 12.06
C GLU A 403 -27.40 37.09 13.09
N ILE A 404 -27.46 35.76 13.04
CA ILE A 404 -26.68 34.86 13.91
C ILE A 404 -25.32 34.55 13.28
N ILE A 405 -25.26 34.41 11.95
CA ILE A 405 -23.99 34.27 11.22
C ILE A 405 -23.07 35.46 11.52
N GLN A 406 -23.62 36.68 11.47
CA GLN A 406 -22.87 37.92 11.69
C GLN A 406 -22.24 37.97 13.09
N VAL A 407 -23.00 37.61 14.14
CA VAL A 407 -22.50 37.55 15.53
C VAL A 407 -21.30 36.60 15.69
N ILE A 408 -21.30 35.46 14.99
CA ILE A 408 -20.20 34.47 15.06
C ILE A 408 -19.01 34.91 14.18
N VAL A 409 -19.28 35.51 13.02
CA VAL A 409 -18.26 36.07 12.11
C VAL A 409 -17.52 37.24 12.77
N ASP A 410 -18.20 38.13 13.48
CA ASP A 410 -17.56 39.25 14.19
C ASP A 410 -16.68 38.76 15.34
N LEU A 411 -17.11 37.75 16.09
CA LEU A 411 -16.26 37.11 17.11
C LEU A 411 -14.98 36.48 16.51
N ASN A 412 -15.06 35.94 15.29
CA ASN A 412 -13.91 35.40 14.55
C ASN A 412 -13.00 36.48 13.93
N LYS A 413 -13.45 37.74 13.80
CA LYS A 413 -12.54 38.86 13.49
C LYS A 413 -11.63 39.17 14.68
N GLU A 414 -12.15 39.01 15.89
CA GLU A 414 -11.44 39.32 17.14
C GLU A 414 -10.54 38.17 17.64
N SER A 415 -10.92 36.91 17.40
CA SER A 415 -10.25 35.74 18.00
C SER A 415 -10.34 34.47 17.14
N ASP A 416 -9.46 33.50 17.40
CA ASP A 416 -9.65 32.14 16.90
C ASP A 416 -10.82 31.48 17.66
N LEU A 417 -11.64 30.69 16.97
CA LEU A 417 -12.77 29.98 17.58
C LEU A 417 -12.54 28.46 17.60
N LEU A 418 -12.53 27.88 18.80
CA LEU A 418 -12.70 26.43 19.00
C LEU A 418 -14.18 26.18 19.32
N SER A 419 -14.92 25.59 18.38
CA SER A 419 -16.30 25.15 18.62
C SER A 419 -16.30 23.71 19.15
N ILE A 420 -17.05 23.44 20.21
CA ILE A 420 -17.27 22.10 20.78
C ILE A 420 -18.77 21.78 20.66
N TYR A 421 -19.08 20.56 20.25
CA TYR A 421 -20.44 20.12 19.91
C TYR A 421 -20.87 18.92 20.77
N PRO A 422 -21.44 19.13 21.96
CA PRO A 422 -22.22 18.10 22.65
C PRO A 422 -23.37 17.66 21.74
N THR A 423 -23.46 16.35 21.56
CA THR A 423 -24.35 15.68 20.61
C THR A 423 -25.11 14.57 21.33
N LEU A 424 -26.44 14.65 21.33
CA LEU A 424 -27.30 13.62 21.91
C LEU A 424 -27.20 12.33 21.10
N ILE A 425 -26.64 11.28 21.70
CA ILE A 425 -26.56 9.95 21.09
C ILE A 425 -27.74 9.05 21.48
N HIS A 426 -28.51 9.42 22.51
CA HIS A 426 -29.73 8.70 22.92
C HIS A 426 -30.98 9.61 23.03
N PRO A 427 -31.40 10.27 21.93
CA PRO A 427 -32.59 11.11 21.91
C PRO A 427 -33.86 10.32 22.28
N LYS A 428 -34.70 10.91 23.13
CA LYS A 428 -36.00 10.37 23.56
C LYS A 428 -37.18 10.91 22.73
N SER A 429 -37.08 12.14 22.23
CA SER A 429 -38.04 12.71 21.27
C SER A 429 -38.23 11.81 20.03
N ARG A 430 -39.44 11.79 19.45
CA ARG A 430 -39.76 10.97 18.27
C ARG A 430 -40.52 11.77 17.22
N GLY A 431 -39.93 11.87 16.04
CA GLY A 431 -40.49 12.57 14.88
C GLY A 431 -41.38 11.69 13.98
N GLN A 432 -41.82 12.28 12.87
CA GLN A 432 -42.61 11.61 11.82
C GLN A 432 -42.28 12.14 10.41
N ILE A 433 -42.35 11.26 9.41
CA ILE A 433 -42.35 11.57 7.97
C ILE A 433 -43.76 11.36 7.43
N LEU A 434 -44.34 12.36 6.76
CA LEU A 434 -45.70 12.34 6.22
C LEU A 434 -45.70 12.73 4.73
N LEU A 435 -46.67 12.23 3.96
CA LEU A 435 -46.92 12.77 2.62
C LEU A 435 -47.66 14.12 2.74
N HIS A 436 -47.27 15.08 1.91
CA HIS A 436 -48.06 16.29 1.67
C HIS A 436 -49.10 16.01 0.57
N ASP A 437 -48.63 15.44 -0.54
CA ASP A 437 -49.43 14.98 -1.68
C ASP A 437 -48.64 13.89 -2.45
N THR A 438 -49.06 13.56 -3.68
CA THR A 438 -48.45 12.50 -4.51
C THR A 438 -47.25 12.92 -5.37
N LYS A 439 -46.81 14.18 -5.30
CA LYS A 439 -45.74 14.77 -6.12
C LYS A 439 -44.69 15.54 -5.32
N SER A 440 -45.08 16.19 -4.22
CA SER A 440 -44.20 17.02 -3.39
C SER A 440 -43.19 16.21 -2.57
N LYS A 441 -42.15 16.90 -2.06
CA LYS A 441 -41.26 16.36 -1.02
C LYS A 441 -42.09 16.01 0.24
N PRO A 442 -41.69 15.00 1.04
CA PRO A 442 -42.41 14.62 2.24
C PRO A 442 -42.23 15.65 3.35
N MET A 443 -43.23 15.77 4.22
CA MET A 443 -43.24 16.70 5.34
C MET A 443 -42.54 16.05 6.55
N ILE A 444 -41.51 16.70 7.07
CA ILE A 444 -40.62 16.17 8.11
C ILE A 444 -40.90 16.87 9.44
N LYS A 445 -41.47 16.16 10.40
CA LYS A 445 -41.62 16.63 11.79
C LYS A 445 -40.49 16.01 12.62
N SER A 446 -39.46 16.78 12.96
CA SER A 446 -38.35 16.31 13.80
C SER A 446 -38.75 16.11 15.26
N ASN A 447 -39.63 16.98 15.78
CA ASN A 447 -40.08 17.02 17.17
C ASN A 447 -38.93 17.13 18.19
N TYR A 448 -37.80 17.78 17.85
CA TYR A 448 -36.67 17.91 18.77
C TYR A 448 -37.10 18.64 20.06
N PHE A 449 -36.61 18.17 21.21
CA PHE A 449 -36.99 18.69 22.53
C PHE A 449 -38.50 18.63 22.79
N GLN A 450 -39.18 17.60 22.24
CA GLN A 450 -40.52 17.21 22.67
C GLN A 450 -40.48 16.54 24.04
N ASP A 451 -39.47 15.68 24.24
CA ASP A 451 -39.10 15.12 25.54
C ASP A 451 -38.17 16.12 26.28
N PRO A 452 -38.42 16.43 27.57
CA PRO A 452 -37.59 17.39 28.32
C PRO A 452 -36.18 16.86 28.62
N ASP A 453 -35.98 15.54 28.71
CA ASP A 453 -34.70 14.96 29.13
C ASP A 453 -33.61 15.17 28.05
N ASP A 454 -34.01 15.28 26.77
CA ASP A 454 -33.13 15.66 25.66
C ASP A 454 -32.50 17.05 25.89
N LEU A 455 -33.29 17.99 26.42
CA LEU A 455 -32.85 19.35 26.73
C LEU A 455 -31.95 19.34 27.98
N GLU A 456 -32.34 18.62 29.03
CA GLU A 456 -31.56 18.52 30.27
C GLU A 456 -30.18 17.90 30.02
N THR A 457 -30.11 16.85 29.20
CA THR A 457 -28.85 16.20 28.82
C THR A 457 -27.91 17.18 28.10
N LEU A 458 -28.40 17.95 27.12
CA LEU A 458 -27.57 19.01 26.48
C LEU A 458 -27.10 20.07 27.49
N MET A 459 -27.92 20.44 28.48
CA MET A 459 -27.51 21.38 29.54
C MET A 459 -26.40 20.82 30.42
N LYS A 460 -26.45 19.53 30.78
CA LYS A 460 -25.34 18.82 31.47
C LYS A 460 -24.07 18.82 30.62
N GLY A 461 -24.20 18.69 29.29
CA GLY A 461 -23.09 18.84 28.33
C GLY A 461 -22.45 20.24 28.32
N ILE A 462 -23.26 21.31 28.39
CA ILE A 462 -22.76 22.69 28.54
C ILE A 462 -22.00 22.84 29.86
N ASP A 463 -22.52 22.29 30.96
CA ASP A 463 -21.86 22.34 32.26
C ASP A 463 -20.56 21.53 32.32
N PHE A 464 -20.41 20.47 31.54
CA PHE A 464 -19.12 19.83 31.33
C PHE A 464 -18.13 20.75 30.61
N ILE A 465 -18.54 21.43 29.53
CA ILE A 465 -17.67 22.37 28.81
C ILE A 465 -17.24 23.54 29.71
N ARG A 466 -18.14 24.05 30.55
CA ARG A 466 -17.82 25.07 31.57
C ARG A 466 -16.79 24.58 32.59
N LYS A 467 -16.85 23.31 33.01
CA LYS A 467 -15.82 22.68 33.86
C LYS A 467 -14.51 22.52 33.10
N LEU A 468 -14.56 22.10 31.84
CA LEU A 468 -13.40 21.91 30.96
C LEU A 468 -12.62 23.22 30.74
N THR A 469 -13.30 24.35 30.49
CA THR A 469 -12.66 25.67 30.38
C THR A 469 -11.99 26.16 31.67
N ASN A 470 -12.35 25.59 32.83
CA ASN A 470 -11.75 25.91 34.13
C ASN A 470 -10.60 24.94 34.50
N THR A 471 -10.14 24.08 33.58
CA THR A 471 -8.96 23.24 33.79
C THR A 471 -7.67 23.99 33.49
N ASP A 472 -6.58 23.66 34.19
CA ASP A 472 -5.26 24.30 33.99
C ASP A 472 -4.80 24.26 32.53
N SER A 473 -5.09 23.17 31.81
CA SER A 473 -4.79 23.01 30.38
C SER A 473 -5.53 24.03 29.50
N PHE A 474 -6.80 24.32 29.78
CA PHE A 474 -7.56 25.33 29.02
C PHE A 474 -7.20 26.76 29.44
N MET A 475 -6.99 26.99 30.74
CA MET A 475 -6.62 28.30 31.28
C MET A 475 -5.22 28.74 30.83
N SER A 476 -4.24 27.82 30.79
CA SER A 476 -2.86 28.12 30.34
C SER A 476 -2.78 28.44 28.84
N LEU A 477 -3.69 27.91 28.02
CA LEU A 477 -3.86 28.26 26.62
C LEU A 477 -4.80 29.48 26.40
N GLY A 478 -5.21 30.15 27.49
CA GLY A 478 -6.06 31.36 27.44
C GLY A 478 -7.51 31.13 26.98
N ILE A 479 -7.93 29.87 26.84
CA ILE A 479 -9.20 29.46 26.23
C ILE A 479 -10.37 29.88 27.12
N LYS A 480 -11.34 30.61 26.56
CA LYS A 480 -12.49 31.14 27.31
C LYS A 480 -13.80 30.90 26.57
N LEU A 481 -14.85 30.52 27.29
CA LEU A 481 -16.20 30.40 26.75
C LEU A 481 -16.66 31.75 26.16
N ALA A 482 -17.22 31.73 24.95
CA ALA A 482 -17.75 32.93 24.30
C ALA A 482 -19.28 32.99 24.45
N THR A 483 -19.78 33.97 25.19
CA THR A 483 -21.21 34.29 25.23
C THR A 483 -21.60 34.97 23.91
N LEU A 484 -22.53 34.38 23.16
CA LEU A 484 -23.04 34.99 21.92
C LEU A 484 -24.30 35.84 22.21
N ASN A 485 -24.37 37.02 21.60
CA ASN A 485 -25.52 37.91 21.68
C ASN A 485 -26.63 37.48 20.69
N ILE A 486 -27.17 36.27 20.89
CA ILE A 486 -28.24 35.70 20.05
C ILE A 486 -29.52 36.55 20.19
N PRO A 487 -30.04 37.18 19.11
CA PRO A 487 -31.10 38.20 19.21
C PRO A 487 -32.36 37.73 19.99
N GLY A 488 -32.84 36.52 19.74
CA GLY A 488 -34.02 35.96 20.42
C GLY A 488 -33.84 35.68 21.93
N CYS A 489 -32.61 35.72 22.43
CA CYS A 489 -32.24 35.37 23.81
C CYS A 489 -31.74 36.55 24.64
N LEU A 490 -31.59 37.75 24.07
CA LEU A 490 -31.12 38.96 24.78
C LEU A 490 -32.02 39.40 25.96
N LYS A 491 -33.26 38.90 26.01
CA LYS A 491 -34.22 39.08 27.11
C LYS A 491 -33.86 38.32 28.41
N TYR A 492 -32.84 37.45 28.38
CA TYR A 492 -32.38 36.68 29.54
C TYR A 492 -30.98 37.15 29.98
N ALA A 493 -30.70 37.05 31.28
CA ALA A 493 -29.37 37.36 31.80
C ALA A 493 -28.30 36.45 31.18
N SER A 494 -27.16 37.05 30.79
CA SER A 494 -26.02 36.37 30.19
C SER A 494 -25.63 35.09 30.95
N ALA A 495 -25.50 33.97 30.23
CA ALA A 495 -25.12 32.65 30.75
C ALA A 495 -26.02 32.08 31.89
N SER A 496 -27.22 32.63 32.10
CA SER A 496 -28.24 32.03 32.98
C SER A 496 -28.86 30.77 32.38
N THR A 497 -29.52 29.95 33.22
CA THR A 497 -30.26 28.75 32.79
C THR A 497 -31.23 29.05 31.65
N ASN A 498 -32.00 30.13 31.76
CA ASN A 498 -32.98 30.55 30.75
C ASN A 498 -32.33 31.04 29.45
N TYR A 499 -31.15 31.67 29.55
CA TYR A 499 -30.32 31.99 28.38
C TYR A 499 -29.85 30.70 27.67
N TRP A 500 -29.39 29.69 28.43
CA TRP A 500 -28.90 28.44 27.83
C TRP A 500 -30.00 27.57 27.23
N GLU A 501 -31.19 27.46 27.83
CA GLU A 501 -32.34 26.84 27.15
C GLU A 501 -32.65 27.59 25.84
N CYS A 502 -32.74 28.91 25.89
CA CYS A 502 -33.00 29.72 24.70
C CYS A 502 -31.92 29.51 23.62
N TYR A 503 -30.65 29.47 24.02
CA TYR A 503 -29.51 29.19 23.16
C TYR A 503 -29.65 27.82 22.48
N ILE A 504 -29.96 26.76 23.22
CA ILE A 504 -30.19 25.41 22.66
C ILE A 504 -31.27 25.45 21.59
N ARG A 505 -32.43 26.08 21.87
CA ARG A 505 -33.55 26.16 20.92
C ARG A 505 -33.25 26.97 19.65
N HIS A 506 -32.28 27.89 19.69
CA HIS A 506 -31.85 28.66 18.52
C HIS A 506 -30.66 28.04 17.77
N MET A 507 -29.72 27.41 18.49
CA MET A 507 -28.41 27.02 17.95
C MET A 507 -28.26 25.53 17.68
N ALA A 508 -29.05 24.64 18.31
CA ALA A 508 -28.96 23.20 18.07
C ALA A 508 -29.31 22.84 16.62
N THR A 509 -28.52 21.94 16.04
CA THR A 509 -28.64 21.43 14.67
C THR A 509 -28.62 19.90 14.67
N THR A 510 -28.69 19.31 13.48
CA THR A 510 -28.53 17.86 13.24
C THR A 510 -27.12 17.55 12.73
N ILE A 511 -26.61 16.35 13.03
CA ILE A 511 -25.45 15.74 12.33
C ILE A 511 -25.89 14.80 11.19
N TYR A 512 -27.15 14.93 10.76
CA TYR A 512 -27.77 14.23 9.63
C TYR A 512 -27.82 12.71 9.79
N HIS A 513 -28.25 12.20 10.96
CA HIS A 513 -28.40 10.78 11.26
C HIS A 513 -29.87 10.31 11.41
N PRO A 514 -30.83 10.64 10.51
CA PRO A 514 -32.21 10.19 10.65
C PRO A 514 -32.36 8.68 10.46
N VAL A 515 -33.08 8.01 11.35
CA VAL A 515 -33.33 6.55 11.36
C VAL A 515 -34.78 6.21 11.75
N GLY A 516 -35.15 4.92 11.67
CA GLY A 516 -36.31 4.33 12.37
C GLY A 516 -37.67 4.41 11.68
N THR A 517 -37.77 5.07 10.52
CA THR A 517 -39.02 5.33 9.78
C THR A 517 -39.64 4.14 9.05
N ALA A 518 -38.98 3.00 9.05
CA ALA A 518 -39.48 1.69 8.61
C ALA A 518 -39.08 0.58 9.61
N LYS A 519 -39.14 0.90 10.91
CA LYS A 519 -38.81 0.07 12.09
C LYS A 519 -38.88 -1.45 11.86
N MET A 520 -37.77 -2.13 12.09
CA MET A 520 -37.69 -3.58 12.25
C MET A 520 -38.19 -3.97 13.64
N SER A 521 -39.32 -4.67 13.73
CA SER A 521 -39.82 -5.28 14.98
C SER A 521 -40.95 -6.27 14.69
N PRO A 522 -41.45 -7.02 15.68
CA PRO A 522 -42.74 -7.70 15.57
C PRO A 522 -43.85 -6.72 15.14
N ARG A 523 -44.85 -7.24 14.40
CA ARG A 523 -45.94 -6.43 13.86
C ARG A 523 -46.87 -5.86 14.94
N SER A 524 -46.97 -6.53 16.08
CA SER A 524 -47.62 -6.03 17.30
C SER A 524 -47.02 -4.71 17.78
N ASP A 525 -45.71 -4.52 17.56
CA ASP A 525 -44.92 -3.47 18.22
C ASP A 525 -44.68 -2.28 17.26
N GLY A 526 -45.57 -2.10 16.28
CA GLY A 526 -45.45 -1.10 15.21
C GLY A 526 -44.44 -1.44 14.11
N GLY A 527 -44.05 -2.72 13.98
CA GLY A 527 -43.05 -3.15 12.99
C GLY A 527 -43.51 -2.97 11.54
N VAL A 528 -42.62 -2.44 10.70
CA VAL A 528 -42.79 -2.34 9.24
C VAL A 528 -42.08 -3.50 8.53
N VAL A 529 -40.89 -3.89 9.00
CA VAL A 529 -40.17 -5.11 8.55
C VAL A 529 -39.93 -6.11 9.67
N ASN A 530 -39.70 -7.38 9.30
CA ASN A 530 -39.33 -8.46 10.22
C ASN A 530 -37.80 -8.64 10.35
N ASP A 531 -37.36 -9.63 11.14
CA ASP A 531 -35.93 -9.99 11.37
C ASP A 531 -35.16 -10.38 10.09
N ASN A 532 -35.90 -10.75 9.03
CA ASN A 532 -35.41 -11.07 7.69
C ASN A 532 -35.53 -9.88 6.71
N LEU A 533 -35.82 -8.68 7.20
CA LEU A 533 -35.95 -7.42 6.44
C LEU A 533 -37.12 -7.36 5.43
N LEU A 534 -38.03 -8.33 5.45
CA LEU A 534 -39.23 -8.36 4.61
C LEU A 534 -40.32 -7.47 5.19
N VAL A 535 -41.00 -6.70 4.34
CA VAL A 535 -42.14 -5.86 4.74
C VAL A 535 -43.31 -6.73 5.17
N HIS A 536 -43.85 -6.47 6.37
CA HIS A 536 -44.88 -7.31 6.98
C HIS A 536 -46.13 -7.46 6.10
N GLY A 537 -46.38 -8.69 5.62
CA GLY A 537 -47.54 -9.02 4.79
C GLY A 537 -47.29 -8.95 3.27
N PHE A 538 -46.05 -8.76 2.81
CA PHE A 538 -45.68 -8.76 1.38
C PHE A 538 -44.63 -9.82 1.04
N GLY A 539 -44.72 -10.33 -0.18
CA GLY A 539 -43.70 -11.19 -0.78
C GLY A 539 -42.71 -10.38 -1.61
N ASN A 540 -41.42 -10.76 -1.55
CA ASN A 540 -40.36 -10.26 -2.42
C ASN A 540 -40.11 -8.73 -2.35
N LEU A 541 -40.39 -8.12 -1.20
CA LEU A 541 -40.15 -6.71 -0.92
C LEU A 541 -39.42 -6.55 0.41
N ARG A 542 -38.24 -5.91 0.38
CA ARG A 542 -37.43 -5.61 1.58
C ARG A 542 -37.08 -4.14 1.70
N VAL A 543 -36.77 -3.75 2.94
CA VAL A 543 -36.13 -2.47 3.25
C VAL A 543 -34.76 -2.74 3.85
N VAL A 544 -33.73 -2.11 3.30
CA VAL A 544 -32.33 -2.30 3.66
C VAL A 544 -31.62 -0.95 3.64
N ASP A 545 -31.96 -0.09 4.60
CA ASP A 545 -31.27 1.17 4.91
C ASP A 545 -31.52 1.56 6.37
N ALA A 546 -31.04 2.74 6.80
CA ALA A 546 -31.15 3.19 8.18
C ALA A 546 -32.59 3.39 8.71
N SER A 547 -33.61 3.41 7.84
CA SER A 547 -35.02 3.46 8.26
C SER A 547 -35.44 2.27 9.12
N ILE A 548 -34.77 1.12 9.02
CA ILE A 548 -35.17 -0.08 9.79
C ILE A 548 -34.72 -0.06 11.25
N MET A 549 -33.75 0.78 11.64
CA MET A 549 -33.12 0.72 12.96
C MET A 549 -34.17 0.96 14.08
N PRO A 550 -34.40 0.03 15.02
CA PRO A 550 -35.46 0.17 16.01
C PRO A 550 -35.23 1.39 16.92
N THR A 551 -34.00 1.50 17.41
CA THR A 551 -33.43 2.68 18.06
C THR A 551 -32.26 3.19 17.23
N ILE A 552 -31.95 4.48 17.35
CA ILE A 552 -30.67 5.00 16.86
C ILE A 552 -29.51 4.42 17.67
N THR A 553 -28.40 4.12 17.00
CA THR A 553 -27.16 3.62 17.62
C THR A 553 -26.33 4.76 18.18
N SER A 554 -25.52 4.48 19.22
CA SER A 554 -24.56 5.38 19.90
C SER A 554 -23.40 5.96 19.05
N SER A 555 -23.54 6.03 17.73
CA SER A 555 -22.43 6.31 16.79
C SER A 555 -22.90 6.82 15.43
N ASN A 556 -21.95 7.16 14.54
CA ASN A 556 -22.24 7.49 13.15
C ASN A 556 -22.99 6.35 12.44
N THR A 557 -24.20 6.66 11.94
CA THR A 557 -25.12 5.68 11.35
C THR A 557 -24.62 4.98 10.08
N MET A 558 -23.51 5.44 9.48
CA MET A 558 -22.91 4.84 8.29
C MET A 558 -22.49 3.37 8.51
N ALA A 559 -21.68 3.06 9.53
CA ALA A 559 -21.19 1.70 9.74
C ALA A 559 -22.30 0.69 10.13
N PRO A 560 -23.27 1.03 11.01
CA PRO A 560 -24.47 0.21 11.21
C PRO A 560 -25.28 0.00 9.92
N THR A 561 -25.38 1.00 9.04
CA THR A 561 -26.07 0.88 7.74
C THR A 561 -25.33 -0.06 6.77
N MET A 562 -24.00 -0.07 6.78
CA MET A 562 -23.20 -1.06 6.01
C MET A 562 -23.44 -2.48 6.53
N ALA A 563 -23.45 -2.69 7.84
CA ALA A 563 -23.70 -3.99 8.45
C ALA A 563 -25.12 -4.52 8.16
N ILE A 564 -26.13 -3.64 8.09
CA ILE A 564 -27.48 -3.96 7.62
C ILE A 564 -27.47 -4.47 6.17
N ALA A 565 -26.66 -3.86 5.31
CA ALA A 565 -26.61 -4.15 3.88
C ALA A 565 -25.94 -5.48 3.54
N GLU A 566 -24.73 -5.72 4.05
CA GLU A 566 -24.00 -6.99 3.87
C GLU A 566 -24.81 -8.18 4.41
N LYS A 567 -25.49 -8.00 5.54
CA LYS A 567 -26.37 -9.02 6.11
C LYS A 567 -27.62 -9.27 5.28
N ALA A 568 -28.16 -8.23 4.62
CA ALA A 568 -29.24 -8.42 3.66
C ALA A 568 -28.77 -9.22 2.43
N VAL A 569 -27.54 -8.99 1.95
CA VAL A 569 -26.93 -9.82 0.90
C VAL A 569 -26.94 -11.28 1.34
N ASP A 570 -26.39 -11.63 2.51
CA ASP A 570 -26.34 -13.02 2.97
C ASP A 570 -27.73 -13.66 3.18
N ILE A 571 -28.71 -12.90 3.69
CA ILE A 571 -30.11 -13.36 3.82
C ILE A 571 -30.74 -13.65 2.43
N ILE A 572 -30.50 -12.81 1.43
CA ILE A 572 -31.01 -12.99 0.07
C ILE A 572 -30.24 -14.12 -0.64
N VAL A 573 -28.93 -14.17 -0.49
CA VAL A 573 -28.05 -15.20 -1.09
C VAL A 573 -28.43 -16.58 -0.58
N LYS A 574 -28.60 -16.76 0.73
CA LYS A 574 -29.05 -18.02 1.33
C LYS A 574 -30.42 -18.46 0.80
N ARG A 575 -31.37 -17.53 0.61
CA ARG A 575 -32.71 -17.79 0.05
C ARG A 575 -32.69 -18.34 -1.39
N TYR A 576 -31.69 -17.97 -2.20
CA TYR A 576 -31.64 -18.33 -3.63
C TYR A 576 -30.54 -19.34 -4.01
N THR A 577 -29.49 -19.53 -3.20
CA THR A 577 -28.38 -20.44 -3.52
C THR A 577 -28.72 -21.92 -3.28
N ASP A 578 -29.60 -22.23 -2.31
CA ASP A 578 -30.10 -23.57 -1.98
C ASP A 578 -30.88 -24.28 -3.12
N ARG A 579 -30.97 -23.69 -4.33
CA ARG A 579 -31.71 -24.22 -5.48
C ARG A 579 -30.93 -24.33 -6.80
N THR A 580 -29.75 -23.75 -6.93
CA THR A 580 -29.07 -23.66 -8.25
C THR A 580 -27.55 -23.83 -8.17
N ALA A 581 -27.09 -25.06 -7.96
CA ALA A 581 -25.73 -25.46 -8.33
C ALA A 581 -25.75 -26.07 -9.74
N THR A 582 -25.13 -25.42 -10.74
CA THR A 582 -24.53 -25.98 -12.00
C THR A 582 -24.22 -24.86 -13.01
N ALA A 583 -23.18 -25.08 -13.84
CA ALA A 583 -22.76 -24.30 -15.03
C ALA A 583 -22.13 -22.90 -14.79
N ALA A 584 -20.97 -22.66 -15.40
CA ALA A 584 -20.14 -21.46 -15.24
C ALA A 584 -19.44 -21.05 -16.55
N LYS A 585 -18.95 -19.79 -16.62
CA LYS A 585 -18.05 -19.20 -17.65
C LYS A 585 -18.69 -19.02 -19.06
N THR A 586 -18.32 -18.05 -19.90
CA THR A 586 -16.94 -17.76 -20.40
C THR A 586 -16.80 -16.44 -21.20
N ALA A 587 -15.70 -15.69 -20.96
CA ALA A 587 -14.94 -14.75 -21.85
C ALA A 587 -15.49 -13.38 -22.37
N LEU A 588 -14.53 -12.48 -22.67
CA LEU A 588 -14.65 -11.14 -23.31
C LEU A 588 -13.87 -11.05 -24.66
N THR A 589 -14.16 -10.03 -25.49
CA THR A 589 -13.35 -9.51 -26.65
C THR A 589 -13.98 -8.23 -27.24
N ILE A 590 -13.32 -7.26 -27.92
CA ILE A 590 -11.91 -6.75 -27.89
C ILE A 590 -11.81 -5.41 -28.70
N GLY A 591 -10.85 -4.51 -28.40
CA GLY A 591 -10.43 -3.36 -29.26
C GLY A 591 -11.14 -2.00 -29.02
N GLY A 592 -10.56 -0.83 -29.32
CA GLY A 592 -9.25 -0.47 -29.93
C GLY A 592 -8.80 0.98 -29.65
N LEU A 593 -7.63 1.43 -30.14
CA LEU A 593 -6.85 2.56 -29.58
C LEU A 593 -6.71 3.88 -30.40
N SER A 594 -6.17 4.88 -29.68
CA SER A 594 -5.34 6.05 -30.11
C SER A 594 -6.07 7.41 -30.23
N LYS A 595 -5.43 8.58 -30.04
CA LYS A 595 -3.99 8.93 -30.12
C LYS A 595 -3.43 9.78 -28.95
N LEU A 596 -2.11 9.99 -29.01
CA LEU A 596 -1.25 10.91 -28.25
C LEU A 596 -1.67 12.40 -28.44
N THR A 597 -1.51 13.31 -27.47
CA THR A 597 -0.24 13.72 -26.83
C THR A 597 -0.16 13.63 -25.30
N PHE A 598 -1.28 13.39 -24.59
CA PHE A 598 -1.35 13.30 -23.12
C PHE A 598 -0.54 12.13 -22.49
N ILE A 599 0.02 11.28 -23.34
CA ILE A 599 0.35 9.89 -23.04
C ILE A 599 1.66 9.65 -22.24
N PRO A 600 2.76 10.43 -22.34
CA PRO A 600 3.97 10.12 -21.57
C PRO A 600 3.79 10.22 -20.05
N VAL A 601 3.09 11.24 -19.56
CA VAL A 601 2.85 11.44 -18.12
C VAL A 601 1.81 10.45 -17.60
N MET A 602 0.73 10.24 -18.37
CA MET A 602 -0.29 9.24 -18.03
C MET A 602 0.30 7.82 -18.01
N LEU A 603 1.19 7.46 -18.96
CA LEU A 603 1.93 6.21 -18.93
C LEU A 603 2.89 6.11 -17.74
N ALA A 604 3.52 7.20 -17.30
CA ALA A 604 4.37 7.20 -16.10
C ALA A 604 3.56 6.86 -14.84
N VAL A 605 2.42 7.54 -14.67
CA VAL A 605 1.51 7.35 -13.53
C VAL A 605 0.88 5.95 -13.57
N MET A 606 0.36 5.52 -14.72
CA MET A 606 -0.19 4.17 -14.88
C MET A 606 0.90 3.09 -14.71
N ALA A 607 2.12 3.26 -15.23
CA ALA A 607 3.21 2.31 -15.02
C ALA A 607 3.63 2.20 -13.55
N TYR A 608 3.48 3.27 -12.78
CA TYR A 608 3.76 3.27 -11.34
C TYR A 608 2.65 2.61 -10.51
N PHE A 609 1.39 3.06 -10.64
CA PHE A 609 0.28 2.54 -9.84
C PHE A 609 -0.26 1.19 -10.33
N ASN A 610 -0.15 0.91 -11.63
CA ASN A 610 -0.55 -0.36 -12.24
C ASN A 610 0.68 -1.21 -12.62
N TYR A 611 1.79 -1.12 -11.85
CA TYR A 611 3.01 -1.90 -12.11
C TYR A 611 2.74 -3.41 -12.15
N GLU A 612 1.84 -3.96 -11.33
CA GLU A 612 1.45 -5.40 -11.39
C GLU A 612 0.62 -5.81 -12.64
N LEU A 613 0.14 -4.84 -13.43
CA LEU A 613 -0.58 -5.06 -14.70
C LEU A 613 0.29 -4.75 -15.92
N LEU A 614 1.30 -3.88 -15.77
CA LEU A 614 2.24 -3.47 -16.82
C LEU A 614 3.60 -4.18 -16.73
N ASP A 615 3.90 -4.86 -15.62
CA ASP A 615 4.93 -5.89 -15.53
C ASP A 615 4.46 -7.16 -16.26
N PRO A 616 5.10 -7.55 -17.39
CA PRO A 616 4.74 -8.79 -18.10
C PRO A 616 5.03 -10.06 -17.28
N GLU A 617 5.77 -9.94 -16.17
CA GLU A 617 6.17 -11.02 -15.28
C GLU A 617 5.54 -10.82 -13.89
N GLN A 618 4.22 -11.00 -13.81
CA GLN A 618 3.47 -10.96 -12.54
C GLN A 618 4.05 -11.87 -11.44
N ARG A 619 3.81 -11.49 -10.18
CA ARG A 619 4.30 -12.21 -8.99
C ARG A 619 3.81 -13.68 -8.94
N PRO A 620 4.57 -14.62 -8.37
CA PRO A 620 4.16 -16.03 -8.25
C PRO A 620 3.04 -16.21 -7.22
N PHE A 621 2.18 -17.21 -7.36
CA PHE A 621 1.08 -17.43 -6.42
C PHE A 621 1.58 -17.96 -5.07
N ASN A 622 1.18 -17.32 -3.96
CA ASN A 622 1.33 -17.88 -2.63
C ASN A 622 0.28 -18.98 -2.42
N GLN A 623 0.70 -20.24 -2.49
CA GLN A 623 -0.18 -21.40 -2.48
C GLN A 623 -0.86 -21.57 -1.10
N LYS A 624 -2.17 -21.33 -1.05
CA LYS A 624 -2.96 -21.44 0.20
C LYS A 624 -2.96 -22.86 0.77
N TYR A 625 -3.28 -23.86 -0.05
CA TYR A 625 -3.37 -25.27 0.37
C TYR A 625 -2.17 -26.07 -0.10
N LEU A 626 -1.39 -26.59 0.85
CA LEU A 626 -0.28 -27.50 0.55
C LEU A 626 -0.80 -28.93 0.39
N ARG A 627 -0.19 -29.68 -0.53
CA ARG A 627 -0.34 -31.14 -0.59
C ARG A 627 0.39 -31.74 0.61
N GLU A 628 -0.10 -32.87 1.12
CA GLU A 628 0.56 -33.61 2.19
C GLU A 628 1.96 -34.12 1.77
N THR A 629 2.14 -34.44 0.49
CA THR A 629 3.36 -35.04 -0.06
C THR A 629 3.74 -34.43 -1.42
N TYR A 630 5.03 -34.20 -1.65
CA TYR A 630 5.63 -33.75 -2.91
C TYR A 630 6.73 -34.71 -3.38
N ASP A 631 7.20 -34.58 -4.63
CA ASP A 631 8.39 -35.29 -5.09
C ASP A 631 9.66 -34.66 -4.47
N PHE A 632 9.76 -33.33 -4.52
CA PHE A 632 10.86 -32.54 -3.98
C PHE A 632 10.36 -31.37 -3.12
N ILE A 633 11.07 -31.10 -2.02
CA ILE A 633 10.86 -29.92 -1.17
C ILE A 633 12.14 -29.09 -1.15
N VAL A 634 12.05 -27.83 -1.58
CA VAL A 634 13.13 -26.85 -1.63
C VAL A 634 12.91 -25.80 -0.53
N ILE A 635 13.90 -25.61 0.34
CA ILE A 635 13.74 -24.87 1.60
C ILE A 635 14.58 -23.59 1.59
N GLY A 636 13.92 -22.44 1.52
CA GLY A 636 14.52 -21.12 1.37
C GLY A 636 14.37 -20.63 -0.07
N GLY A 637 13.52 -19.63 -0.29
CA GLY A 637 13.20 -19.04 -1.59
C GLY A 637 14.31 -18.13 -2.16
N GLY A 638 15.55 -18.29 -1.72
CA GLY A 638 16.69 -17.46 -2.09
C GLY A 638 17.17 -17.63 -3.54
N SER A 639 18.36 -17.10 -3.84
CA SER A 639 18.95 -17.15 -5.18
C SER A 639 18.98 -18.57 -5.76
N ALA A 640 19.46 -19.55 -4.99
CA ALA A 640 19.48 -20.94 -5.40
C ALA A 640 18.10 -21.61 -5.41
N GLY A 641 17.27 -21.38 -4.39
CA GLY A 641 15.94 -21.98 -4.31
C GLY A 641 15.02 -21.58 -5.46
N SER A 642 15.14 -20.33 -5.92
CA SER A 642 14.45 -19.81 -7.11
C SER A 642 14.84 -20.56 -8.38
N VAL A 643 16.13 -20.80 -8.60
CA VAL A 643 16.68 -21.58 -9.73
C VAL A 643 16.20 -23.03 -9.65
N LEU A 644 16.39 -23.69 -8.51
CA LEU A 644 16.04 -25.11 -8.32
C LEU A 644 14.56 -25.38 -8.48
N ALA A 645 13.69 -24.54 -7.91
CA ALA A 645 12.24 -24.67 -8.09
C ALA A 645 11.81 -24.56 -9.55
N ASN A 646 12.44 -23.69 -10.34
CA ASN A 646 12.25 -23.66 -11.79
C ASN A 646 12.80 -24.94 -12.45
N ARG A 647 14.09 -25.23 -12.30
CA ARG A 647 14.75 -26.34 -13.03
C ARG A 647 14.20 -27.72 -12.69
N LEU A 648 13.66 -27.93 -11.49
CA LEU A 648 12.99 -29.19 -11.13
C LEU A 648 11.55 -29.26 -11.67
N SER A 649 10.81 -28.14 -11.68
CA SER A 649 9.45 -28.11 -12.24
C SER A 649 9.39 -28.12 -13.77
N GLU A 650 10.53 -28.01 -14.47
CA GLU A 650 10.67 -28.35 -15.89
C GLU A 650 10.29 -29.81 -16.19
N VAL A 651 10.31 -30.71 -15.20
CA VAL A 651 9.81 -32.08 -15.32
C VAL A 651 8.34 -32.12 -14.85
N GLU A 652 7.41 -32.15 -15.80
CA GLU A 652 5.96 -32.11 -15.53
C GLU A 652 5.48 -33.19 -14.54
N GLY A 653 6.09 -34.37 -14.60
CA GLY A 653 5.79 -35.51 -13.71
C GLY A 653 6.34 -35.38 -12.28
N TRP A 654 6.99 -34.27 -11.92
CA TRP A 654 7.52 -34.01 -10.59
C TRP A 654 6.79 -32.86 -9.91
N ASN A 655 6.27 -33.11 -8.70
CA ASN A 655 5.60 -32.12 -7.88
C ASN A 655 6.62 -31.46 -6.95
N VAL A 656 6.85 -30.16 -7.11
CA VAL A 656 7.88 -29.39 -6.40
C VAL A 656 7.24 -28.38 -5.46
N LEU A 657 7.68 -28.36 -4.20
CA LEU A 657 7.32 -27.34 -3.22
C LEU A 657 8.53 -26.44 -2.96
N LEU A 658 8.36 -25.12 -3.12
CA LEU A 658 9.31 -24.10 -2.65
C LEU A 658 8.75 -23.40 -1.41
N LEU A 659 9.55 -23.32 -0.35
CA LEU A 659 9.19 -22.68 0.92
C LEU A 659 10.04 -21.45 1.20
N GLU A 660 9.39 -20.35 1.60
CA GLU A 660 10.05 -19.12 2.02
C GLU A 660 9.40 -18.53 3.28
N ALA A 661 10.23 -18.08 4.22
CA ALA A 661 9.79 -17.52 5.51
C ALA A 661 9.40 -16.02 5.42
N GLY A 662 9.80 -15.35 4.34
CA GLY A 662 9.40 -14.00 3.96
C GLY A 662 8.16 -13.93 3.08
N GLY A 663 7.88 -12.71 2.62
CA GLY A 663 6.80 -12.40 1.67
C GLY A 663 7.30 -12.16 0.24
N HIS A 664 6.52 -11.41 -0.53
CA HIS A 664 6.91 -10.92 -1.85
C HIS A 664 7.94 -9.78 -1.79
N GLU A 665 8.64 -9.58 -2.90
CA GLU A 665 9.38 -8.36 -3.23
C GLU A 665 8.46 -7.13 -3.14
N THR A 666 9.03 -5.96 -2.83
CA THR A 666 8.31 -4.68 -2.83
C THR A 666 8.87 -3.76 -3.90
N ASP A 667 8.09 -2.77 -4.32
CA ASP A 667 8.42 -1.92 -5.46
C ASP A 667 9.57 -0.94 -5.10
N ILE A 668 9.76 -0.65 -3.81
CA ILE A 668 10.96 0.00 -3.26
C ILE A 668 12.22 -0.86 -3.47
N SER A 669 12.10 -2.20 -3.43
CA SER A 669 13.24 -3.09 -3.66
C SER A 669 13.67 -3.17 -5.12
N ASP A 670 12.83 -2.70 -6.05
CA ASP A 670 13.14 -2.70 -7.48
C ASP A 670 14.13 -1.59 -7.88
N VAL A 671 14.13 -0.48 -7.14
CA VAL A 671 14.97 0.71 -7.38
C VAL A 671 16.41 0.49 -6.89
N PRO A 672 17.43 0.46 -7.78
CA PRO A 672 18.80 0.16 -7.39
C PRO A 672 19.40 1.06 -6.30
N LEU A 673 19.14 2.37 -6.38
CA LEU A 673 19.66 3.37 -5.42
C LEU A 673 19.15 3.14 -3.99
N LEU A 674 18.04 2.43 -3.80
CA LEU A 674 17.41 2.21 -2.50
C LEU A 674 17.85 0.90 -1.81
N SER A 675 18.84 0.16 -2.35
CA SER A 675 19.30 -1.12 -1.79
C SER A 675 19.64 -1.06 -0.29
N LEU A 676 20.41 -0.05 0.17
CA LEU A 676 20.72 0.13 1.61
C LEU A 676 19.51 0.53 2.47
N TYR A 677 18.42 1.03 1.89
CA TYR A 677 17.16 1.31 2.60
C TYR A 677 16.37 0.02 2.89
N LEU A 678 16.72 -1.10 2.25
CA LEU A 678 16.16 -2.42 2.53
C LEU A 678 16.81 -3.08 3.76
N HIS A 679 18.00 -2.64 4.17
CA HIS A 679 18.71 -3.15 5.35
C HIS A 679 17.93 -2.80 6.63
N LYS A 680 17.79 -3.77 7.54
CA LYS A 680 16.97 -3.68 8.77
C LYS A 680 15.47 -3.43 8.53
N SER A 681 14.97 -3.53 7.28
CA SER A 681 13.54 -3.45 6.93
C SER A 681 12.76 -4.73 7.35
N LYS A 682 11.51 -4.91 6.88
CA LYS A 682 10.79 -6.19 7.03
C LYS A 682 11.32 -7.31 6.12
N LEU A 683 12.10 -6.97 5.08
CA LEU A 683 12.70 -7.91 4.13
C LEU A 683 14.08 -8.43 4.57
N ASP A 684 14.59 -7.99 5.73
CA ASP A 684 15.88 -8.39 6.29
C ASP A 684 15.68 -9.26 7.55
N TRP A 685 16.44 -10.35 7.67
CA TRP A 685 16.55 -11.13 8.91
C TRP A 685 17.21 -10.35 10.06
N LYS A 686 18.02 -9.33 9.75
CA LYS A 686 18.70 -8.45 10.74
C LYS A 686 19.63 -9.21 11.69
N TYR A 687 20.31 -10.24 11.18
CA TYR A 687 21.24 -11.03 12.00
C TYR A 687 22.36 -10.12 12.55
N ARG A 688 22.88 -10.47 13.74
CA ARG A 688 24.01 -9.79 14.38
C ARG A 688 24.92 -10.83 15.01
N THR A 689 26.23 -10.70 14.81
CA THR A 689 27.24 -11.62 15.35
C THR A 689 27.26 -11.65 16.87
N GLN A 690 28.06 -12.51 17.50
CA GLN A 690 28.57 -12.22 18.85
C GLN A 690 29.59 -11.06 18.76
N PRO A 691 29.77 -10.26 19.83
CA PRO A 691 30.82 -9.26 19.87
C PRO A 691 32.20 -9.94 19.91
N GLN A 692 33.18 -9.37 19.20
CA GLN A 692 34.57 -9.80 19.22
C GLN A 692 35.46 -8.56 19.07
N ASP A 693 36.54 -8.43 19.84
CA ASP A 693 37.39 -7.24 19.81
C ASP A 693 38.26 -7.10 18.54
N THR A 694 38.28 -8.10 17.66
CA THR A 694 39.10 -8.11 16.45
C THR A 694 38.50 -7.33 15.27
N ALA A 695 37.21 -6.99 15.28
CA ALA A 695 36.54 -6.29 14.16
C ALA A 695 35.28 -5.54 14.62
N CYS A 696 34.69 -4.73 13.74
CA CYS A 696 33.40 -4.05 13.95
C CYS A 696 33.30 -3.22 15.24
N GLN A 697 34.42 -2.67 15.73
CA GLN A 697 34.47 -1.93 17.00
C GLN A 697 33.72 -0.59 16.96
N ALA A 698 33.46 -0.04 15.77
CA ALA A 698 32.65 1.16 15.55
C ALA A 698 31.14 0.91 15.53
N MET A 699 30.69 -0.34 15.68
CA MET A 699 29.29 -0.73 15.55
C MET A 699 28.61 -0.89 16.91
N VAL A 700 27.29 -0.70 16.92
CA VAL A 700 26.46 -0.88 18.12
C VAL A 700 26.74 -2.24 18.77
N ASP A 701 26.90 -2.24 20.09
CA ASP A 701 27.31 -3.36 20.95
C ASP A 701 28.64 -4.06 20.57
N LYS A 702 29.49 -3.48 19.72
CA LYS A 702 30.62 -4.16 19.02
C LYS A 702 30.19 -5.36 18.16
N ARG A 703 28.98 -5.34 17.57
CA ARG A 703 28.42 -6.49 16.82
C ARG A 703 28.19 -6.13 15.35
N CYS A 704 28.85 -6.86 14.45
CA CYS A 704 28.66 -6.69 13.01
C CYS A 704 27.18 -6.92 12.62
N SER A 705 26.64 -6.07 11.75
CA SER A 705 25.29 -6.25 11.18
C SER A 705 25.35 -7.18 9.97
N TRP A 706 24.63 -8.30 10.00
CA TRP A 706 24.58 -9.33 8.94
C TRP A 706 23.22 -9.32 8.25
N THR A 707 23.05 -8.42 7.28
CA THR A 707 21.83 -8.33 6.47
C THR A 707 21.71 -9.56 5.56
N LYS A 708 20.53 -10.21 5.57
CA LYS A 708 20.18 -11.33 4.69
C LYS A 708 18.69 -11.26 4.34
N GLY A 709 18.35 -11.56 3.09
CA GLY A 709 16.96 -11.45 2.61
C GLY A 709 16.01 -12.48 3.25
N LYS A 710 14.90 -11.98 3.78
CA LYS A 710 13.72 -12.72 4.24
C LYS A 710 12.54 -12.37 3.35
N VAL A 711 12.60 -12.85 2.11
CA VAL A 711 11.74 -12.45 0.98
C VAL A 711 11.93 -13.45 -0.15
N LEU A 712 10.94 -13.65 -1.01
CA LEU A 712 11.09 -14.49 -2.21
C LEU A 712 12.17 -13.89 -3.15
N GLY A 713 13.20 -14.67 -3.46
CA GLY A 713 14.45 -14.22 -4.10
C GLY A 713 15.61 -14.04 -3.11
N GLY A 714 15.33 -13.99 -1.81
CA GLY A 714 16.31 -13.88 -0.73
C GLY A 714 17.24 -12.66 -0.87
N SER A 715 18.53 -12.83 -0.58
CA SER A 715 19.49 -11.72 -0.67
C SER A 715 19.65 -11.11 -2.06
N SER A 716 19.21 -11.73 -3.16
CA SER A 716 19.19 -11.07 -4.49
C SER A 716 18.20 -9.89 -4.57
N VAL A 717 17.25 -9.82 -3.63
CA VAL A 717 16.30 -8.69 -3.47
C VAL A 717 16.94 -7.53 -2.69
N LEU A 718 17.96 -7.79 -1.87
CA LEU A 718 18.60 -6.78 -1.00
C LEU A 718 19.99 -6.34 -1.48
N ASN A 719 20.68 -7.13 -2.30
CA ASN A 719 22.07 -6.86 -2.69
C ASN A 719 22.23 -5.60 -3.56
N THR A 720 23.49 -5.22 -3.80
CA THR A 720 23.90 -4.16 -4.73
C THR A 720 23.95 -4.62 -6.21
N MET A 721 23.18 -5.66 -6.56
CA MET A 721 23.04 -6.22 -7.92
C MET A 721 24.34 -6.63 -8.66
N LEU A 722 25.52 -6.57 -8.03
CA LEU A 722 26.79 -6.88 -8.68
C LEU A 722 26.83 -8.33 -9.21
N TYR A 723 27.21 -8.47 -10.49
CA TYR A 723 27.40 -9.75 -11.17
C TYR A 723 28.91 -10.00 -11.37
N VAL A 724 29.47 -10.83 -10.49
CA VAL A 724 30.85 -11.32 -10.58
C VAL A 724 30.82 -12.84 -10.49
N ARG A 725 31.50 -13.53 -11.41
CA ARG A 725 31.61 -14.99 -11.42
C ARG A 725 32.67 -15.53 -10.47
N GLY A 726 33.68 -14.73 -10.15
CA GLY A 726 34.89 -15.15 -9.46
C GLY A 726 35.95 -15.73 -10.38
N ASN A 727 37.13 -16.00 -9.82
CA ASN A 727 38.31 -16.37 -10.58
C ASN A 727 38.24 -17.85 -11.00
N LYS A 728 38.74 -18.17 -12.20
CA LYS A 728 38.89 -19.57 -12.65
C LYS A 728 39.61 -20.45 -11.62
N ARG A 729 40.65 -19.90 -10.98
CA ARG A 729 41.47 -20.60 -9.96
C ARG A 729 40.73 -20.92 -8.67
N ASP A 730 39.65 -20.21 -8.33
CA ASP A 730 38.84 -20.53 -7.15
C ASP A 730 38.13 -21.88 -7.33
N PHE A 731 37.66 -22.13 -8.56
CA PHE A 731 36.91 -23.32 -8.94
C PHE A 731 37.82 -24.49 -9.29
N ASP A 732 38.94 -24.22 -9.98
CA ASP A 732 40.01 -25.20 -10.16
C ASP A 732 40.60 -25.62 -8.79
N GLN A 733 40.65 -24.70 -7.81
CA GLN A 733 40.97 -25.04 -6.41
C GLN A 733 39.88 -25.92 -5.77
N TRP A 734 38.58 -25.62 -5.95
CA TRP A 734 37.51 -26.49 -5.43
C TRP A 734 37.64 -27.92 -5.94
N GLU A 735 37.99 -28.11 -7.22
CA GLU A 735 38.29 -29.43 -7.79
C GLU A 735 39.55 -30.06 -7.19
N SER A 736 40.63 -29.29 -7.01
CA SER A 736 41.87 -29.75 -6.36
C SER A 736 41.66 -30.25 -4.92
N PHE A 737 40.64 -29.76 -4.22
CA PHE A 737 40.21 -30.25 -2.90
C PHE A 737 39.45 -31.59 -2.97
N GLY A 738 39.38 -32.26 -4.12
CA GLY A 738 38.75 -33.57 -4.30
C GLY A 738 37.30 -33.52 -4.77
N ASN A 739 36.87 -32.43 -5.42
CA ASN A 739 35.49 -32.25 -5.91
C ASN A 739 35.42 -32.28 -7.45
N PRO A 740 35.46 -33.47 -8.09
CA PRO A 740 35.55 -33.59 -9.54
C PRO A 740 34.37 -32.95 -10.27
N GLY A 741 34.66 -32.36 -11.44
CA GLY A 741 33.74 -31.62 -12.28
C GLY A 741 33.37 -30.23 -11.75
N TRP A 742 34.01 -29.74 -10.67
CA TRP A 742 33.83 -28.38 -10.15
C TRP A 742 34.89 -27.38 -10.65
N GLY A 743 35.89 -27.84 -11.43
CA GLY A 743 36.84 -26.97 -12.11
C GLY A 743 36.16 -25.99 -13.08
N TYR A 744 36.78 -24.84 -13.33
CA TYR A 744 36.17 -23.71 -14.03
C TYR A 744 35.61 -24.09 -15.41
N LYS A 745 36.33 -24.95 -16.12
CA LYS A 745 35.95 -25.51 -17.43
C LYS A 745 34.55 -26.13 -17.44
N ASP A 746 34.21 -26.90 -16.41
CA ASP A 746 32.98 -27.68 -16.35
C ASP A 746 31.80 -26.88 -15.74
N ILE A 747 32.09 -25.81 -14.98
CA ILE A 747 31.07 -24.91 -14.44
C ILE A 747 30.77 -23.67 -15.30
N LEU A 748 31.69 -23.23 -16.17
CA LEU A 748 31.48 -22.11 -17.10
C LEU A 748 30.23 -22.26 -17.98
N PRO A 749 29.84 -23.46 -18.48
CA PRO A 749 28.56 -23.65 -19.16
C PRO A 749 27.35 -23.28 -18.29
N TYR A 750 27.39 -23.54 -16.99
CA TYR A 750 26.30 -23.22 -16.05
C TYR A 750 26.23 -21.73 -15.73
N PHE A 751 27.36 -21.03 -15.62
CA PHE A 751 27.36 -19.56 -15.56
C PHE A 751 26.67 -18.93 -16.78
N LYS A 752 26.96 -19.44 -17.99
CA LYS A 752 26.33 -18.98 -19.23
C LYS A 752 24.85 -19.36 -19.35
N LYS A 753 24.46 -20.54 -18.85
CA LYS A 753 23.07 -21.05 -18.84
C LYS A 753 22.08 -20.10 -18.14
N SER A 754 22.54 -19.30 -17.19
CA SER A 754 21.75 -18.34 -16.43
C SER A 754 21.92 -16.87 -16.87
N GLN A 755 22.61 -16.60 -17.99
CA GLN A 755 23.07 -15.26 -18.34
C GLN A 755 22.33 -14.70 -19.56
N ASP A 756 21.76 -13.51 -19.40
CA ASP A 756 21.09 -12.74 -20.47
C ASP A 756 21.91 -11.48 -20.79
N GLN A 757 22.94 -11.64 -21.62
CA GLN A 757 23.89 -10.58 -21.98
C GLN A 757 23.30 -9.65 -23.06
N ARG A 758 23.29 -8.35 -22.78
CA ARG A 758 22.64 -7.29 -23.60
C ARG A 758 23.57 -6.14 -24.04
N ASN A 759 24.80 -6.02 -23.52
CA ASN A 759 25.76 -5.03 -24.07
C ASN A 759 26.21 -5.52 -25.48
N PRO A 760 26.12 -4.69 -26.55
CA PRO A 760 26.36 -5.15 -27.93
C PRO A 760 27.84 -5.30 -28.33
N TYR A 761 28.79 -4.77 -27.57
CA TYR A 761 30.22 -5.03 -27.73
C TYR A 761 30.59 -6.34 -27.04
N LEU A 762 30.17 -6.48 -25.79
CA LEU A 762 30.45 -7.62 -24.93
C LEU A 762 29.63 -8.88 -25.31
N ALA A 763 28.48 -8.73 -25.97
CA ALA A 763 27.71 -9.85 -26.54
C ALA A 763 28.36 -10.47 -27.79
N LYS A 764 29.31 -9.80 -28.44
CA LYS A 764 29.98 -10.33 -29.64
C LYS A 764 30.94 -11.46 -29.30
N ASP A 765 31.65 -11.37 -28.16
CA ASP A 765 32.40 -12.51 -27.66
C ASP A 765 31.49 -13.52 -26.95
N LYS A 766 31.13 -14.56 -27.71
CA LYS A 766 30.38 -15.73 -27.25
C LYS A 766 31.16 -16.55 -26.19
N LYS A 767 32.42 -16.22 -25.91
CA LYS A 767 33.30 -16.92 -24.97
C LYS A 767 33.23 -16.39 -23.52
N HIS A 768 33.07 -15.09 -23.23
CA HIS A 768 33.12 -14.60 -21.82
C HIS A 768 31.98 -13.69 -21.29
N HIS A 769 31.77 -12.45 -21.76
CA HIS A 769 31.33 -11.27 -20.96
C HIS A 769 29.86 -11.16 -20.41
N SER A 770 29.51 -10.08 -19.68
CA SER A 770 28.13 -9.70 -19.16
C SER A 770 27.78 -8.19 -19.31
N THR A 771 26.64 -7.70 -18.76
CA THR A 771 26.05 -6.35 -18.98
C THR A 771 26.49 -5.25 -17.99
N ASP A 772 26.82 -4.06 -18.51
CA ASP A 772 27.18 -2.84 -17.73
C ASP A 772 25.97 -2.13 -17.08
N ALA A 773 26.25 -1.05 -16.33
CA ALA A 773 25.27 -0.18 -15.69
C ALA A 773 24.47 0.74 -16.65
N PRO A 774 23.25 1.17 -16.29
CA PRO A 774 22.49 2.20 -17.04
C PRO A 774 22.93 3.65 -16.76
N TYR A 775 23.62 3.92 -15.64
CA TYR A 775 23.98 5.27 -15.21
C TYR A 775 25.32 5.28 -14.44
N ASN A 776 26.28 6.03 -14.97
CA ASN A 776 27.63 6.22 -14.44
C ASN A 776 27.90 7.71 -14.18
N THR A 777 28.83 8.02 -13.29
CA THR A 777 29.28 9.39 -12.98
C THR A 777 30.66 9.69 -13.60
N PRO A 778 31.08 10.96 -13.65
CA PRO A 778 32.46 11.31 -14.02
C PRO A 778 33.52 10.69 -13.08
N ILE A 779 33.14 10.32 -11.84
CA ILE A 779 34.04 9.70 -10.86
C ILE A 779 34.44 8.28 -11.32
N GLY A 780 33.53 7.51 -11.91
CA GLY A 780 33.86 6.20 -12.50
C GLY A 780 34.90 6.31 -13.62
N ALA A 781 34.71 7.24 -14.55
CA ALA A 781 35.65 7.46 -15.64
C ALA A 781 37.05 7.91 -15.14
N ALA A 782 37.10 8.78 -14.12
CA ALA A 782 38.35 9.19 -13.49
C ALA A 782 39.02 8.03 -12.72
N PHE A 783 38.25 7.14 -12.08
CA PHE A 783 38.80 5.99 -11.36
C PHE A 783 39.39 4.93 -12.30
N LEU A 784 38.85 4.76 -13.51
CA LEU A 784 39.48 3.93 -14.56
C LEU A 784 40.82 4.53 -15.01
N GLN A 785 40.87 5.84 -15.28
CA GLN A 785 42.12 6.55 -15.62
C GLN A 785 43.14 6.50 -14.46
N ALA A 786 42.68 6.53 -13.21
CA ALA A 786 43.52 6.32 -12.04
C ALA A 786 44.09 4.90 -11.97
N GLY A 787 43.37 3.89 -12.49
CA GLY A 787 43.88 2.53 -12.68
C GLY A 787 45.02 2.47 -13.71
N GLU A 788 44.85 3.16 -14.85
CA GLU A 788 45.89 3.28 -15.88
C GLU A 788 47.13 4.03 -15.34
N GLU A 789 46.94 5.14 -14.60
CA GLU A 789 48.02 5.85 -13.90
C GLU A 789 48.73 4.99 -12.84
N MET A 790 48.03 4.02 -12.25
CA MET A 790 48.57 3.04 -11.29
C MET A 790 49.14 1.78 -11.96
N GLY A 791 49.17 1.70 -13.30
CA GLY A 791 49.76 0.61 -14.06
C GLY A 791 48.88 -0.64 -14.23
N TYR A 792 47.55 -0.50 -14.17
CA TYR A 792 46.58 -1.58 -14.39
C TYR A 792 45.80 -1.40 -15.70
N ASP A 793 45.60 -2.50 -16.43
CA ASP A 793 44.75 -2.53 -17.63
C ASP A 793 43.26 -2.34 -17.31
N ILE A 794 42.50 -1.79 -18.25
CA ILE A 794 41.03 -1.79 -18.23
C ILE A 794 40.53 -3.09 -18.89
N CYS A 795 39.75 -3.88 -18.15
CA CYS A 795 39.42 -5.28 -18.49
C CYS A 795 37.91 -5.60 -18.36
N ASP A 796 37.53 -6.85 -18.67
CA ASP A 796 36.28 -7.45 -18.15
C ASP A 796 36.63 -8.43 -17.02
N ILE A 797 36.20 -8.10 -15.81
CA ILE A 797 36.35 -8.93 -14.59
C ILE A 797 35.69 -10.32 -14.66
N ASN A 798 34.78 -10.54 -15.61
CA ASN A 798 34.17 -11.84 -15.91
C ASN A 798 34.80 -12.53 -17.13
N GLY A 799 35.92 -11.98 -17.62
CA GLY A 799 36.61 -12.31 -18.86
C GLY A 799 37.62 -13.45 -18.75
N ALA A 800 38.68 -13.38 -19.57
CA ALA A 800 39.80 -14.33 -19.56
C ALA A 800 40.85 -13.99 -18.47
N GLN A 801 40.92 -12.72 -18.08
CA GLN A 801 41.72 -12.16 -16.98
C GLN A 801 40.78 -11.40 -16.04
N GLN A 802 41.05 -11.40 -14.74
CA GLN A 802 40.28 -10.66 -13.73
C GLN A 802 41.04 -9.45 -13.18
N THR A 803 42.37 -9.54 -13.12
CA THR A 803 43.25 -8.50 -12.57
C THR A 803 43.24 -7.28 -13.48
N GLY A 804 42.90 -6.10 -12.93
CA GLY A 804 42.68 -4.87 -13.70
C GLY A 804 41.53 -4.03 -13.14
N TYR A 805 41.19 -2.95 -13.85
CA TYR A 805 40.08 -2.04 -13.54
C TYR A 805 38.93 -2.28 -14.53
N ALA A 806 37.67 -2.10 -14.13
CA ALA A 806 36.51 -2.34 -15.00
C ALA A 806 35.24 -1.60 -14.56
N TRP A 807 34.32 -1.34 -15.49
CA TRP A 807 32.94 -1.05 -15.12
C TRP A 807 32.30 -2.29 -14.47
N TYR A 808 31.52 -2.10 -13.42
CA TYR A 808 30.75 -3.20 -12.83
C TYR A 808 29.68 -3.70 -13.80
N GLN A 809 29.40 -5.01 -13.71
CA GLN A 809 28.29 -5.65 -14.41
C GLN A 809 27.18 -6.01 -13.41
N PHE A 810 25.92 -5.95 -13.83
CA PHE A 810 24.77 -5.97 -12.90
C PHE A 810 23.66 -6.97 -13.26
N THR A 811 23.05 -7.56 -12.23
CA THR A 811 21.76 -8.28 -12.29
C THR A 811 20.60 -7.28 -12.36
N MET A 812 20.58 -6.46 -13.41
CA MET A 812 19.52 -5.51 -13.72
C MET A 812 18.81 -5.90 -15.02
N ARG A 813 17.56 -5.47 -15.15
CA ARG A 813 16.76 -5.63 -16.37
C ARG A 813 15.76 -4.48 -16.42
N ARG A 814 15.71 -3.75 -17.55
CA ARG A 814 14.91 -2.52 -17.67
C ARG A 814 15.27 -1.48 -16.59
N ALA A 815 16.58 -1.33 -16.39
CA ALA A 815 17.27 -0.55 -15.34
C ALA A 815 16.79 -0.74 -13.87
N SER A 816 15.92 -1.71 -13.66
CA SER A 816 15.40 -2.14 -12.36
C SER A 816 16.15 -3.39 -11.90
N ARG A 817 16.12 -3.68 -10.60
CA ARG A 817 16.67 -4.93 -10.05
C ARG A 817 16.04 -6.17 -10.71
N CYS A 818 16.88 -7.08 -11.20
CA CYS A 818 16.48 -8.43 -11.59
C CYS A 818 16.92 -9.44 -10.51
N SER A 819 16.03 -9.71 -9.55
CA SER A 819 16.26 -10.74 -8.53
C SER A 819 16.18 -12.15 -9.12
N ALA A 820 16.61 -13.16 -8.35
CA ALA A 820 16.43 -14.55 -8.74
C ALA A 820 14.95 -14.97 -8.78
N ALA A 821 14.08 -14.36 -7.97
CA ALA A 821 12.64 -14.61 -8.06
C ALA A 821 12.07 -14.11 -9.40
N LYS A 822 12.49 -12.90 -9.83
CA LYS A 822 12.17 -12.37 -11.17
C LYS A 822 12.71 -13.26 -12.28
N ALA A 823 14.02 -13.53 -12.30
CA ALA A 823 14.65 -14.29 -13.37
C ALA A 823 14.13 -15.74 -13.49
N PHE A 824 13.83 -16.41 -12.37
CA PHE A 824 13.54 -17.85 -12.39
C PHE A 824 12.11 -18.24 -12.00
N LEU A 825 11.40 -17.52 -11.12
CA LEU A 825 10.07 -17.95 -10.64
C LEU A 825 8.92 -17.29 -11.37
N ARG A 826 8.99 -15.97 -11.65
CA ARG A 826 7.90 -15.24 -12.30
C ARG A 826 7.54 -15.79 -13.71
N PRO A 827 8.50 -16.13 -14.59
CA PRO A 827 8.20 -16.73 -15.90
C PRO A 827 7.53 -18.11 -15.85
N VAL A 828 7.61 -18.82 -14.71
CA VAL A 828 7.10 -20.20 -14.55
C VAL A 828 5.94 -20.33 -13.58
N ARG A 829 5.42 -19.21 -13.06
CA ARG A 829 4.37 -19.13 -12.02
C ARG A 829 3.07 -19.89 -12.34
N LEU A 830 2.82 -20.20 -13.61
CA LEU A 830 1.62 -20.92 -14.08
C LEU A 830 1.80 -22.46 -14.08
N ARG A 831 3.00 -22.99 -13.79
CA ARG A 831 3.29 -24.43 -13.74
C ARG A 831 2.52 -25.10 -12.59
N GLN A 832 1.53 -25.92 -12.93
CA GLN A 832 0.64 -26.60 -11.96
C GLN A 832 1.35 -27.64 -11.07
N ASN A 833 2.58 -28.02 -11.41
CA ASN A 833 3.44 -28.92 -10.63
C ASN A 833 4.40 -28.17 -9.69
N LEU A 834 4.45 -26.83 -9.73
CA LEU A 834 5.22 -25.99 -8.80
C LEU A 834 4.27 -25.30 -7.81
N HIS A 835 4.43 -25.60 -6.52
CA HIS A 835 3.79 -24.87 -5.43
C HIS A 835 4.83 -23.95 -4.75
N VAL A 836 4.53 -22.66 -4.59
CA VAL A 836 5.35 -21.71 -3.82
C VAL A 836 4.57 -21.31 -2.58
N ALA A 837 5.15 -21.41 -1.38
CA ALA A 837 4.51 -21.04 -0.13
C ALA A 837 5.36 -20.00 0.63
N LEU A 838 4.75 -18.83 0.85
CA LEU A 838 5.35 -17.70 1.57
C LEU A 838 4.93 -17.70 3.03
N PHE A 839 5.62 -16.88 3.84
CA PHE A 839 5.43 -16.77 5.29
C PHE A 839 5.50 -18.12 6.02
N THR A 840 6.28 -19.06 5.47
CA THR A 840 6.34 -20.47 5.87
C THR A 840 7.72 -20.78 6.44
N HIS A 841 7.83 -20.97 7.75
CA HIS A 841 9.10 -21.14 8.45
C HIS A 841 9.34 -22.62 8.77
N VAL A 842 10.25 -23.27 8.02
CA VAL A 842 10.66 -24.65 8.33
C VAL A 842 11.42 -24.68 9.66
N THR A 843 11.09 -25.65 10.51
CA THR A 843 11.70 -25.80 11.85
C THR A 843 12.68 -26.98 11.91
N LYS A 844 12.42 -28.06 11.16
CA LYS A 844 13.24 -29.29 11.19
C LYS A 844 13.06 -30.14 9.93
N VAL A 845 14.11 -30.80 9.45
CA VAL A 845 14.00 -31.93 8.50
C VAL A 845 13.75 -33.21 9.27
N MET A 846 12.70 -33.95 8.87
CA MET A 846 12.38 -35.24 9.45
C MET A 846 13.22 -36.34 8.80
N ILE A 847 13.98 -37.05 9.63
CA ILE A 847 14.92 -38.10 9.24
C ILE A 847 14.55 -39.35 10.04
N ASP A 848 14.44 -40.51 9.40
CA ASP A 848 14.22 -41.78 10.10
C ASP A 848 15.50 -42.23 10.82
N LYS A 849 15.36 -42.75 12.04
CA LYS A 849 16.49 -43.15 12.89
C LYS A 849 17.24 -44.36 12.34
N ASN A 850 16.54 -45.26 11.65
CA ASN A 850 17.05 -46.56 11.23
C ASN A 850 17.65 -46.52 9.81
N SER A 851 16.85 -46.10 8.82
CA SER A 851 17.26 -45.98 7.42
C SER A 851 18.10 -44.73 7.12
N LYS A 852 18.20 -43.79 8.08
CA LYS A 852 18.85 -42.48 7.92
C LYS A 852 18.31 -41.64 6.76
N ARG A 853 17.09 -41.93 6.30
CA ARG A 853 16.46 -41.24 5.19
C ARG A 853 15.69 -40.00 5.64
N ALA A 854 15.95 -38.86 5.01
CA ALA A 854 15.07 -37.69 5.06
C ALA A 854 13.76 -37.99 4.31
N TYR A 855 12.63 -37.85 4.99
CA TYR A 855 11.30 -38.23 4.46
C TYR A 855 10.27 -37.08 4.50
N GLY A 856 10.62 -35.94 5.08
CA GLY A 856 9.74 -34.76 5.14
C GLY A 856 10.31 -33.65 6.03
N ILE A 857 9.44 -32.73 6.43
CA ILE A 857 9.76 -31.57 7.25
C ILE A 857 8.67 -31.27 8.29
N GLU A 858 9.07 -30.65 9.40
CA GLU A 858 8.19 -29.85 10.26
C GLU A 858 8.34 -28.37 9.87
N LEU A 859 7.22 -27.63 9.84
CA LEU A 859 7.20 -26.19 9.58
C LEU A 859 6.13 -25.49 10.42
N ILE A 860 6.25 -24.16 10.54
CA ILE A 860 5.25 -23.25 11.09
C ILE A 860 4.70 -22.37 9.96
N ARG A 861 3.38 -22.29 9.84
CA ARG A 861 2.66 -21.39 8.92
C ARG A 861 1.36 -20.93 9.57
N ASP A 862 0.99 -19.67 9.41
CA ASP A 862 -0.26 -19.09 9.94
C ASP A 862 -0.47 -19.36 11.46
N GLY A 863 0.64 -19.38 12.22
CA GLY A 863 0.68 -19.70 13.65
C GLY A 863 0.64 -21.21 14.00
N GLN A 864 0.35 -22.08 13.03
CA GLN A 864 0.19 -23.52 13.25
C GLN A 864 1.46 -24.30 12.87
N LYS A 865 1.78 -25.35 13.64
CA LYS A 865 2.74 -26.37 13.22
C LYS A 865 2.08 -27.36 12.26
N MET A 866 2.76 -27.70 11.17
CA MET A 866 2.32 -28.73 10.23
C MET A 866 3.50 -29.50 9.65
N VAL A 867 3.19 -30.62 8.99
CA VAL A 867 4.15 -31.57 8.41
C VAL A 867 3.91 -31.69 6.90
N VAL A 868 5.00 -31.86 6.13
CA VAL A 868 4.94 -32.14 4.69
C VAL A 868 5.99 -33.20 4.33
N TYR A 869 5.61 -34.21 3.54
CA TYR A 869 6.49 -35.32 3.16
C TYR A 869 7.12 -35.17 1.78
N ALA A 870 8.32 -35.76 1.60
CA ALA A 870 9.08 -35.77 0.36
C ALA A 870 9.29 -37.21 -0.14
N LYS A 871 8.84 -37.51 -1.36
CA LYS A 871 9.02 -38.85 -1.96
C LYS A 871 10.47 -39.12 -2.36
N ARG A 872 11.19 -38.11 -2.84
CA ARG A 872 12.54 -38.24 -3.41
C ARG A 872 13.59 -37.60 -2.54
N GLU A 873 13.63 -36.27 -2.49
CA GLU A 873 14.66 -35.51 -1.76
C GLU A 873 14.11 -34.23 -1.11
N VAL A 874 14.69 -33.88 0.03
CA VAL A 874 14.62 -32.56 0.66
C VAL A 874 15.90 -31.80 0.32
N ILE A 875 15.77 -30.53 -0.08
CA ILE A 875 16.88 -29.71 -0.60
C ILE A 875 16.94 -28.41 0.18
N LEU A 876 18.04 -28.16 0.89
CA LEU A 876 18.25 -26.92 1.64
C LEU A 876 18.88 -25.86 0.74
N THR A 877 18.24 -24.70 0.68
CA THR A 877 18.68 -23.48 -0.03
C THR A 877 18.53 -22.23 0.85
N ALA A 878 18.60 -22.42 2.17
CA ALA A 878 18.38 -21.40 3.21
C ALA A 878 19.64 -20.56 3.54
N GLY A 879 20.73 -20.77 2.78
CA GLY A 879 21.96 -19.99 2.87
C GLY A 879 22.87 -20.37 4.03
N ALA A 880 24.04 -19.73 4.09
CA ALA A 880 25.11 -20.03 5.04
C ALA A 880 24.79 -19.82 6.54
N ILE A 881 23.59 -19.35 6.89
CA ILE A 881 23.07 -19.33 8.26
C ILE A 881 21.93 -20.33 8.42
N GLY A 882 20.91 -20.29 7.55
CA GLY A 882 19.71 -21.12 7.67
C GLY A 882 19.96 -22.61 7.41
N SER A 883 20.76 -22.95 6.39
CA SER A 883 21.05 -24.36 6.05
C SER A 883 21.81 -25.12 7.14
N PRO A 884 22.92 -24.62 7.74
CA PRO A 884 23.54 -25.30 8.87
C PRO A 884 22.65 -25.27 10.13
N GLN A 885 21.87 -24.22 10.38
CA GLN A 885 20.91 -24.18 11.49
C GLN A 885 19.85 -25.29 11.36
N LEU A 886 19.29 -25.49 10.16
CA LEU A 886 18.32 -26.56 9.89
C LEU A 886 18.94 -27.95 10.03
N LEU A 887 20.18 -28.17 9.59
CA LEU A 887 20.89 -29.44 9.81
C LEU A 887 21.06 -29.75 11.30
N LEU A 888 21.52 -28.76 12.09
CA LEU A 888 21.69 -28.91 13.54
C LEU A 888 20.36 -29.21 14.24
N LEU A 889 19.28 -28.49 13.91
CA LEU A 889 17.92 -28.76 14.42
C LEU A 889 17.39 -30.15 14.00
N SER A 890 17.87 -30.66 12.87
CA SER A 890 17.57 -32.00 12.34
C SER A 890 18.39 -33.12 13.00
N GLY A 891 19.33 -32.79 13.89
CA GLY A 891 20.23 -33.75 14.53
C GLY A 891 21.43 -34.16 13.67
N VAL A 892 21.79 -33.35 12.66
CA VAL A 892 22.94 -33.56 11.78
C VAL A 892 23.98 -32.48 12.09
N GLY A 893 25.10 -32.86 12.68
CA GLY A 893 26.12 -31.92 13.13
C GLY A 893 27.00 -32.46 14.26
N PRO A 894 27.82 -31.61 14.92
CA PRO A 894 28.76 -32.07 15.93
C PRO A 894 28.03 -32.69 17.13
N ALA A 895 28.20 -33.99 17.36
CA ALA A 895 27.41 -34.78 18.30
C ALA A 895 27.36 -34.18 19.72
N ASP A 896 28.47 -33.66 20.23
CA ASP A 896 28.52 -33.11 21.59
C ASP A 896 27.75 -31.79 21.72
N HIS A 897 27.75 -30.95 20.67
CA HIS A 897 26.93 -29.72 20.68
C HIS A 897 25.43 -30.03 20.52
N LEU A 898 25.08 -31.10 19.81
CA LEU A 898 23.68 -31.55 19.72
C LEU A 898 23.18 -32.07 21.09
N LYS A 899 24.00 -32.85 21.80
CA LYS A 899 23.74 -33.26 23.20
C LYS A 899 23.63 -32.04 24.13
N GLU A 900 24.55 -31.08 24.04
CA GLU A 900 24.59 -29.82 24.80
C GLU A 900 23.25 -29.06 24.75
N VAL A 901 22.61 -28.96 23.58
CA VAL A 901 21.31 -28.27 23.41
C VAL A 901 20.09 -29.20 23.50
N GLY A 902 20.27 -30.48 23.83
CA GLY A 902 19.20 -31.46 24.02
C GLY A 902 18.50 -31.90 22.72
N ILE A 903 19.29 -32.24 21.69
CA ILE A 903 18.83 -32.76 20.39
C ILE A 903 19.45 -34.14 20.12
N ASP A 904 18.62 -35.10 19.71
CA ASP A 904 19.04 -36.43 19.29
C ASP A 904 20.03 -36.36 18.10
N VAL A 905 21.18 -37.02 18.24
CA VAL A 905 22.18 -37.14 17.15
C VAL A 905 21.68 -38.16 16.12
N MET A 906 21.31 -37.69 14.94
CA MET A 906 20.92 -38.51 13.79
C MET A 906 22.14 -38.95 12.98
N HIS A 907 23.10 -38.04 12.80
CA HIS A 907 24.44 -38.29 12.23
C HIS A 907 25.44 -37.27 12.79
N ASP A 908 26.60 -37.75 13.27
CA ASP A 908 27.68 -36.87 13.72
C ASP A 908 28.43 -36.32 12.51
N SER A 909 28.43 -34.99 12.37
CA SER A 909 29.04 -34.28 11.25
C SER A 909 29.72 -33.00 11.78
N PRO A 910 30.98 -33.08 12.24
CA PRO A 910 31.64 -31.98 12.95
C PRO A 910 31.87 -30.73 12.09
N GLY A 911 31.76 -30.85 10.75
CA GLY A 911 31.81 -29.73 9.81
C GLY A 911 30.58 -28.82 9.79
N VAL A 912 29.40 -29.26 10.27
CA VAL A 912 28.17 -28.45 10.20
C VAL A 912 28.31 -27.17 11.02
N GLY A 913 28.14 -26.03 10.35
CA GLY A 913 28.30 -24.69 10.93
C GLY A 913 29.76 -24.24 11.08
N LYS A 914 30.76 -25.05 10.72
CA LYS A 914 32.19 -24.66 10.73
C LYS A 914 32.60 -24.03 9.40
N ASN A 915 33.87 -23.65 9.23
CA ASN A 915 34.41 -23.10 7.98
C ASN A 915 33.64 -21.87 7.42
N LEU A 916 32.98 -21.08 8.30
CA LEU A 916 32.28 -19.87 7.86
C LEU A 916 33.27 -18.87 7.30
N GLN A 917 33.02 -18.47 6.06
CA GLN A 917 33.80 -17.51 5.28
C GLN A 917 32.93 -16.34 4.87
N ASP A 918 33.55 -15.18 4.67
CA ASP A 918 32.88 -13.95 4.23
C ASP A 918 33.93 -12.99 3.66
N HIS A 919 33.53 -12.16 2.70
CA HIS A 919 34.36 -11.02 2.33
C HIS A 919 34.09 -9.86 3.27
N ILE A 920 35.19 -9.35 3.85
CA ILE A 920 35.20 -8.13 4.63
C ILE A 920 35.89 -7.01 3.86
N ALA A 921 35.37 -5.80 4.01
CA ALA A 921 35.96 -4.59 3.47
C ALA A 921 36.20 -3.55 4.58
N VAL A 922 37.06 -2.58 4.28
CA VAL A 922 37.32 -1.43 5.15
C VAL A 922 36.36 -0.30 4.80
N GLY A 923 35.46 0.03 5.72
CA GLY A 923 34.59 1.20 5.60
C GLY A 923 35.31 2.49 5.98
N GLY A 924 34.80 3.62 5.50
CA GLY A 924 35.26 4.95 5.93
C GLY A 924 36.51 5.49 5.21
N ILE A 925 37.03 4.80 4.19
CA ILE A 925 37.97 5.39 3.24
C ILE A 925 37.16 6.28 2.28
N VAL A 926 37.12 7.58 2.57
CA VAL A 926 36.27 8.58 1.90
C VAL A 926 37.13 9.74 1.39
N PHE A 927 36.78 10.25 0.22
CA PHE A 927 37.42 11.41 -0.39
C PHE A 927 36.36 12.47 -0.69
N ARG A 928 36.66 13.73 -0.35
CA ARG A 928 35.85 14.90 -0.72
C ARG A 928 36.24 15.32 -2.14
N VAL A 929 35.28 15.79 -2.93
CA VAL A 929 35.54 16.38 -4.26
C VAL A 929 34.92 17.79 -4.33
N ASP A 930 35.50 18.67 -5.15
CA ASP A 930 35.09 20.08 -5.20
C ASP A 930 33.92 20.34 -6.16
N TYR A 931 33.46 19.33 -6.89
CA TYR A 931 32.42 19.43 -7.91
C TYR A 931 31.14 18.65 -7.53
N PRO A 932 29.94 19.10 -7.92
CA PRO A 932 28.66 18.47 -7.60
C PRO A 932 28.36 17.22 -8.46
N ILE A 933 29.30 16.27 -8.51
CA ILE A 933 29.33 15.12 -9.43
C ILE A 933 29.08 13.77 -8.75
N SER A 934 28.96 13.73 -7.42
CA SER A 934 28.67 12.52 -6.66
C SER A 934 27.16 12.27 -6.51
N LEU A 935 26.78 11.17 -5.87
CA LEU A 935 25.40 10.84 -5.54
C LEU A 935 25.08 11.27 -4.10
N VAL A 936 24.47 12.45 -3.95
CA VAL A 936 23.98 12.98 -2.66
C VAL A 936 22.46 12.87 -2.62
N MET A 937 21.91 12.23 -1.59
CA MET A 937 20.53 11.74 -1.61
C MET A 937 19.48 12.88 -1.74
N ASN A 938 19.73 14.02 -1.08
CA ASN A 938 18.85 15.20 -1.15
C ASN A 938 18.82 15.88 -2.54
N ARG A 939 19.85 15.68 -3.37
CA ARG A 939 19.93 16.18 -4.75
C ARG A 939 19.25 15.23 -5.73
N LEU A 940 19.33 13.92 -5.48
CA LEU A 940 18.87 12.88 -6.41
C LEU A 940 17.39 12.49 -6.23
N VAL A 941 16.86 12.50 -5.01
CA VAL A 941 15.45 12.14 -4.77
C VAL A 941 14.56 13.34 -5.10
N ASN A 942 14.22 13.46 -6.38
CA ASN A 942 13.34 14.49 -6.91
C ASN A 942 12.44 13.91 -8.02
N ILE A 943 11.39 14.63 -8.40
CA ILE A 943 10.37 14.14 -9.35
C ILE A 943 10.92 13.90 -10.77
N ASN A 944 11.95 14.63 -11.21
CA ASN A 944 12.58 14.41 -12.51
C ASN A 944 13.36 13.09 -12.53
N SER A 945 14.12 12.79 -11.48
CA SER A 945 14.78 11.49 -11.30
C SER A 945 13.79 10.32 -11.28
N ALA A 946 12.62 10.51 -10.64
CA ALA A 946 11.56 9.50 -10.58
C ALA A 946 10.89 9.25 -11.95
N LEU A 947 10.57 10.32 -12.70
CA LEU A 947 10.00 10.22 -14.05
C LEU A 947 10.98 9.60 -15.04
N ARG A 948 12.27 9.96 -14.98
CA ARG A 948 13.33 9.34 -15.79
C ARG A 948 13.44 7.84 -15.55
N TYR A 949 13.46 7.42 -14.29
CA TYR A 949 13.47 6.01 -13.91
C TYR A 949 12.22 5.26 -14.43
N ALA A 950 11.02 5.82 -14.21
CA ALA A 950 9.75 5.16 -14.53
C ALA A 950 9.42 5.11 -16.03
N VAL A 951 9.85 6.10 -16.82
CA VAL A 951 9.47 6.24 -18.25
C VAL A 951 10.62 5.89 -19.19
N SER A 952 11.84 6.33 -18.87
CA SER A 952 13.01 6.21 -19.76
C SER A 952 13.93 5.05 -19.36
N GLU A 953 13.66 4.39 -18.23
CA GLU A 953 14.52 3.35 -17.64
C GLU A 953 15.96 3.89 -17.42
N ASP A 954 16.09 5.17 -17.03
CA ASP A 954 17.37 5.86 -16.97
C ASP A 954 17.52 6.81 -15.77
N GLY A 955 18.68 7.46 -15.66
CA GLY A 955 18.95 8.46 -14.63
C GLY A 955 19.38 7.88 -13.26
N PRO A 956 19.58 8.74 -12.25
CA PRO A 956 20.38 8.41 -11.07
C PRO A 956 19.77 7.35 -10.14
N LEU A 957 18.45 7.12 -10.18
CA LEU A 957 17.82 6.07 -9.38
C LEU A 957 18.21 4.64 -9.83
N THR A 958 18.68 4.51 -11.08
CA THR A 958 19.19 3.25 -11.65
C THR A 958 20.60 2.89 -11.14
N SER A 959 21.32 3.83 -10.54
CA SER A 959 22.64 3.56 -9.96
C SER A 959 22.51 2.71 -8.71
N SER A 960 23.30 1.64 -8.61
CA SER A 960 23.37 0.82 -7.39
C SER A 960 24.23 1.53 -6.34
N ILE A 961 23.67 2.51 -5.62
CA ILE A 961 24.33 3.27 -4.53
C ILE A 961 25.69 3.88 -4.92
N GLY A 962 25.88 4.21 -6.21
CA GLY A 962 27.14 4.73 -6.72
C GLY A 962 28.22 3.68 -6.99
N LEU A 963 27.96 2.39 -6.72
CA LEU A 963 28.81 1.32 -7.24
C LEU A 963 28.69 1.33 -8.77
N GLU A 964 29.80 1.65 -9.43
CA GLU A 964 29.87 1.78 -10.89
C GLU A 964 31.18 1.21 -11.47
N VAL A 965 32.30 1.34 -10.74
CA VAL A 965 33.61 0.83 -11.16
C VAL A 965 34.22 -0.05 -10.08
N VAL A 966 34.91 -1.09 -10.54
CA VAL A 966 35.64 -2.06 -9.73
C VAL A 966 37.11 -2.07 -10.14
N ALA A 967 37.99 -2.43 -9.21
CA ALA A 967 39.32 -2.91 -9.54
C ALA A 967 39.66 -4.18 -8.79
N PHE A 968 40.37 -5.10 -9.43
CA PHE A 968 40.94 -6.27 -8.80
C PHE A 968 42.46 -6.17 -8.88
N ILE A 969 43.11 -6.07 -7.73
CA ILE A 969 44.55 -5.78 -7.63
C ILE A 969 45.30 -6.84 -6.82
N ASN A 970 46.61 -6.89 -7.03
CA ASN A 970 47.52 -7.74 -6.26
C ASN A 970 48.24 -6.88 -5.19
N THR A 971 48.12 -7.26 -3.92
CA THR A 971 49.05 -6.80 -2.88
C THR A 971 50.32 -7.66 -2.88
N LYS A 972 51.30 -7.30 -2.04
CA LYS A 972 52.52 -8.10 -1.78
C LYS A 972 52.26 -9.51 -1.23
N TYR A 973 51.03 -9.84 -0.84
CA TYR A 973 50.62 -11.17 -0.39
C TYR A 973 50.04 -12.06 -1.51
N ALA A 974 49.78 -11.50 -2.70
CA ALA A 974 49.41 -12.24 -3.90
C ALA A 974 50.62 -12.45 -4.84
N ASN A 975 50.63 -13.58 -5.56
CA ASN A 975 51.62 -13.81 -6.61
C ASN A 975 51.17 -13.09 -7.89
N ALA A 976 51.71 -11.89 -8.14
CA ALA A 976 51.35 -11.07 -9.30
C ALA A 976 51.69 -11.69 -10.68
N THR A 977 52.44 -12.80 -10.74
CA THR A 977 52.60 -13.58 -12.00
C THR A 977 51.38 -14.46 -12.31
N GLU A 978 50.46 -14.61 -11.36
CA GLU A 978 49.18 -15.28 -11.54
C GLU A 978 48.05 -14.25 -11.57
N ASP A 979 47.15 -14.41 -12.54
CA ASP A 979 45.86 -13.69 -12.55
C ASP A 979 44.94 -14.25 -11.45
N TRP A 980 45.27 -13.94 -10.20
CA TRP A 980 44.53 -14.36 -9.02
C TRP A 980 44.68 -13.32 -7.87
N PRO A 981 43.91 -12.22 -7.95
CA PRO A 981 44.02 -11.07 -7.04
C PRO A 981 43.54 -11.37 -5.62
N ASP A 982 43.98 -10.56 -4.64
CA ASP A 982 43.63 -10.66 -3.22
C ASP A 982 42.79 -9.49 -2.67
N ILE A 983 42.78 -8.34 -3.35
CA ILE A 983 41.92 -7.18 -3.06
C ILE A 983 41.00 -6.88 -4.25
N GLU A 984 39.74 -6.60 -3.93
CA GLU A 984 38.79 -5.89 -4.80
C GLU A 984 38.57 -4.47 -4.24
N PHE A 985 38.71 -3.45 -5.06
CA PHE A 985 38.22 -2.11 -4.78
C PHE A 985 36.81 -1.98 -5.35
N MET A 986 35.83 -1.86 -4.45
CA MET A 986 34.49 -1.42 -4.84
C MET A 986 34.48 0.11 -4.74
N MET A 987 34.48 0.81 -5.89
CA MET A 987 34.42 2.27 -5.91
C MET A 987 32.96 2.74 -5.89
N THR A 988 32.65 3.68 -5.00
CA THR A 988 31.33 4.27 -4.89
C THR A 988 31.36 5.78 -5.13
N SER A 989 30.58 6.28 -6.08
CA SER A 989 30.28 7.72 -6.21
C SER A 989 29.33 8.26 -5.13
N ALA A 990 29.19 7.52 -4.02
CA ALA A 990 28.55 7.91 -2.76
C ALA A 990 29.45 7.43 -1.59
N SER A 991 29.12 7.78 -0.35
CA SER A 991 29.69 7.13 0.84
C SER A 991 28.77 7.26 2.06
N THR A 992 29.24 6.84 3.24
CA THR A 992 28.49 6.88 4.51
C THR A 992 27.78 8.22 4.81
N PRO A 993 28.35 9.41 4.52
CA PRO A 993 27.67 10.70 4.76
C PRO A 993 26.75 11.20 3.64
N SER A 994 26.62 10.50 2.51
CA SER A 994 25.85 10.97 1.34
C SER A 994 24.32 11.01 1.54
N ASP A 995 23.81 10.48 2.65
CA ASP A 995 22.41 10.57 3.07
C ASP A 995 22.20 11.40 4.37
N GLY A 996 23.24 12.14 4.80
CA GLY A 996 23.24 12.90 6.05
C GLY A 996 23.34 12.04 7.32
N GLY A 997 23.60 10.73 7.20
CA GLY A 997 23.64 9.78 8.32
C GLY A 997 22.25 9.23 8.68
N THR A 998 21.28 9.28 7.77
CA THR A 998 19.87 8.97 8.05
C THR A 998 19.56 7.47 8.05
N GLN A 999 20.05 6.72 7.07
CA GLN A 999 19.82 5.29 6.90
C GLN A 999 21.11 4.50 6.62
N VAL A 1000 22.09 5.02 5.85
CA VAL A 1000 23.35 4.30 5.56
C VAL A 1000 24.12 4.00 6.84
N LYS A 1001 24.21 4.97 7.75
CA LYS A 1001 24.69 4.78 9.14
C LYS A 1001 24.00 3.60 9.83
N LYS A 1002 22.66 3.52 9.75
CA LYS A 1002 21.85 2.46 10.36
C LYS A 1002 22.04 1.12 9.67
N ALA A 1003 22.18 1.09 8.35
CA ALA A 1003 22.40 -0.12 7.54
C ALA A 1003 23.72 -0.80 7.90
N HIS A 1004 24.80 -0.02 8.02
CA HIS A 1004 26.11 -0.52 8.47
C HIS A 1004 26.11 -0.81 9.98
N GLY A 1005 25.31 -0.07 10.76
CA GLY A 1005 25.13 -0.29 12.19
C GLY A 1005 26.18 0.37 13.06
N LEU A 1006 26.78 1.47 12.59
CA LEU A 1006 27.67 2.33 13.36
C LEU A 1006 26.97 2.89 14.61
N THR A 1007 27.74 3.23 15.65
CA THR A 1007 27.23 4.05 16.76
C THR A 1007 27.11 5.52 16.35
N ASP A 1008 26.30 6.28 17.08
CA ASP A 1008 26.12 7.71 16.81
C ASP A 1008 27.37 8.53 17.17
N GLU A 1009 28.11 8.15 18.21
CA GLU A 1009 29.36 8.81 18.63
C GLU A 1009 30.43 8.68 17.54
N PHE A 1010 30.66 7.46 17.05
CA PHE A 1010 31.62 7.20 15.98
C PHE A 1010 31.21 7.92 14.70
N TYR A 1011 29.93 7.83 14.31
CA TYR A 1011 29.45 8.49 13.10
C TYR A 1011 29.59 10.01 13.19
N ASN A 1012 29.18 10.61 14.30
CA ASN A 1012 29.18 12.06 14.44
C ASN A 1012 30.62 12.60 14.44
N GLU A 1013 31.56 11.95 15.13
CA GLU A 1013 32.95 12.41 15.17
C GLU A 1013 33.68 12.26 13.82
N VAL A 1014 33.40 11.17 13.08
CA VAL A 1014 34.11 10.89 11.82
C VAL A 1014 33.45 11.56 10.60
N PHE A 1015 32.12 11.60 10.51
CA PHE A 1015 31.40 11.91 9.25
C PHE A 1015 30.50 13.15 9.27
N SER A 1016 30.08 13.67 10.44
CA SER A 1016 29.06 14.74 10.46
C SER A 1016 29.48 16.03 9.74
N GLU A 1017 30.77 16.38 9.81
CA GLU A 1017 31.37 17.55 9.13
C GLU A 1017 31.32 17.49 7.60
N ILE A 1018 31.03 16.32 7.03
CA ILE A 1018 30.89 16.09 5.58
C ILE A 1018 29.52 15.51 5.18
N ASN A 1019 28.53 15.56 6.07
CA ASN A 1019 27.14 15.20 5.78
C ASN A 1019 26.61 15.96 4.55
N ASN A 1020 26.06 15.22 3.59
CA ASN A 1020 25.51 15.74 2.32
C ASN A 1020 26.50 16.56 1.46
N GLN A 1021 27.82 16.44 1.67
CA GLN A 1021 28.82 16.97 0.74
C GLN A 1021 29.11 15.96 -0.37
N ASP A 1022 29.67 16.47 -1.48
CA ASP A 1022 30.11 15.63 -2.58
C ASP A 1022 31.36 14.83 -2.21
N VAL A 1023 31.22 13.50 -2.26
CA VAL A 1023 32.22 12.53 -1.82
C VAL A 1023 32.18 11.27 -2.67
N PHE A 1024 33.31 10.59 -2.77
CA PHE A 1024 33.36 9.18 -3.19
C PHE A 1024 34.00 8.30 -2.11
N GLY A 1025 33.66 7.02 -2.13
CA GLY A 1025 34.27 5.97 -1.32
C GLY A 1025 35.09 5.02 -2.17
N ILE A 1026 36.12 4.44 -1.57
CA ILE A 1026 36.76 3.22 -2.07
C ILE A 1026 36.65 2.22 -0.92
N PHE A 1027 36.12 1.03 -1.18
CA PHE A 1027 36.06 -0.04 -0.19
C PHE A 1027 37.05 -1.15 -0.57
N PRO A 1028 38.26 -1.21 0.04
CA PRO A 1028 39.15 -2.35 -0.08
C PRO A 1028 38.49 -3.57 0.56
N MET A 1029 38.05 -4.50 -0.28
CA MET A 1029 37.48 -5.80 0.10
C MET A 1029 38.52 -6.90 -0.08
N MET A 1030 38.70 -7.73 0.93
CA MET A 1030 39.57 -8.90 0.87
C MET A 1030 38.86 -10.09 0.23
N LEU A 1031 39.54 -10.73 -0.72
CA LEU A 1031 38.99 -11.81 -1.54
C LEU A 1031 39.29 -13.22 -1.01
N ARG A 1032 40.41 -13.39 -0.28
CA ARG A 1032 40.89 -14.71 0.16
C ARG A 1032 41.21 -14.75 1.66
N PRO A 1033 40.21 -14.54 2.54
CA PRO A 1033 40.39 -14.55 3.99
C PRO A 1033 40.90 -15.90 4.49
N LYS A 1034 41.78 -15.87 5.50
CA LYS A 1034 42.27 -17.05 6.23
C LYS A 1034 41.53 -17.27 7.56
N SER A 1035 40.99 -16.22 8.17
CA SER A 1035 40.09 -16.35 9.33
C SER A 1035 38.88 -17.24 9.02
N ARG A 1036 38.41 -18.03 10.00
CA ARG A 1036 37.20 -18.88 9.87
C ARG A 1036 36.28 -18.73 11.07
N GLY A 1037 35.04 -18.34 10.82
CA GLY A 1037 33.98 -18.25 11.83
C GLY A 1037 33.25 -19.58 12.07
N PHE A 1038 32.18 -19.52 12.85
CA PHE A 1038 31.22 -20.63 12.98
C PHE A 1038 29.79 -20.19 13.34
N ILE A 1039 28.85 -21.08 13.04
CA ILE A 1039 27.45 -21.07 13.45
C ILE A 1039 27.25 -22.22 14.46
N LYS A 1040 26.56 -21.96 15.57
CA LYS A 1040 26.11 -22.95 16.57
C LYS A 1040 24.64 -22.68 16.92
N LEU A 1041 23.91 -23.68 17.41
CA LEU A 1041 22.59 -23.44 17.99
C LEU A 1041 22.71 -22.69 19.33
N ARG A 1042 21.73 -21.83 19.59
CA ARG A 1042 21.53 -21.19 20.91
C ARG A 1042 20.66 -22.06 21.82
N SER A 1043 19.67 -22.72 21.23
CA SER A 1043 18.75 -23.65 21.87
C SER A 1043 18.17 -24.59 20.81
N LYS A 1044 17.29 -25.50 21.21
CA LYS A 1044 16.49 -26.35 20.30
C LYS A 1044 15.24 -25.64 19.71
N ASN A 1045 15.01 -24.36 19.99
CA ASN A 1045 13.94 -23.60 19.36
C ASN A 1045 14.39 -23.11 17.98
N ALA A 1046 13.69 -23.51 16.92
CA ALA A 1046 13.99 -23.09 15.56
C ALA A 1046 13.83 -21.57 15.33
N LEU A 1047 12.98 -20.90 16.13
CA LEU A 1047 12.77 -19.46 16.04
C LEU A 1047 13.88 -18.63 16.72
N ASP A 1048 14.75 -19.26 17.54
CA ASP A 1048 15.90 -18.58 18.13
C ASP A 1048 16.98 -18.35 17.09
N TYR A 1049 17.59 -17.16 17.09
CA TYR A 1049 18.74 -16.89 16.23
C TYR A 1049 19.99 -17.62 16.72
N PRO A 1050 20.76 -18.27 15.82
CA PRO A 1050 21.91 -19.06 16.19
C PRO A 1050 23.04 -18.20 16.78
N ILE A 1051 23.97 -18.86 17.47
CA ILE A 1051 25.23 -18.25 17.89
C ILE A 1051 26.09 -18.09 16.64
N MET A 1052 26.39 -16.84 16.29
CA MET A 1052 27.07 -16.45 15.05
C MET A 1052 28.42 -15.81 15.39
N VAL A 1053 29.52 -16.51 15.16
CA VAL A 1053 30.89 -16.05 15.47
C VAL A 1053 31.64 -15.85 14.15
N HIS A 1054 32.22 -14.67 13.94
CA HIS A 1054 32.78 -14.27 12.65
C HIS A 1054 34.28 -14.52 12.55
N ASN A 1055 35.03 -14.34 13.64
CA ASN A 1055 36.49 -14.45 13.70
C ASN A 1055 37.28 -13.60 12.68
N TYR A 1056 36.64 -12.65 11.98
CA TYR A 1056 37.32 -11.67 11.12
C TYR A 1056 38.58 -11.09 11.80
N LEU A 1057 39.65 -10.92 11.03
CA LEU A 1057 40.90 -10.28 11.47
C LEU A 1057 41.59 -10.99 12.66
N THR A 1058 41.35 -12.30 12.82
CA THR A 1058 42.08 -13.15 13.78
C THR A 1058 43.37 -13.70 13.19
N HIS A 1059 43.43 -13.93 11.87
CA HIS A 1059 44.68 -14.25 11.17
C HIS A 1059 45.48 -12.97 10.87
N PRO A 1060 46.82 -12.93 11.06
CA PRO A 1060 47.61 -11.72 10.80
C PRO A 1060 47.59 -11.28 9.33
N ASP A 1061 47.72 -12.21 8.39
CA ASP A 1061 47.70 -11.92 6.94
C ASP A 1061 46.42 -11.20 6.49
N ASP A 1062 45.27 -11.52 7.09
CA ASP A 1062 43.98 -10.86 6.82
C ASP A 1062 44.05 -9.35 7.13
N VAL A 1063 44.81 -8.99 8.18
CA VAL A 1063 45.08 -7.58 8.50
C VAL A 1063 46.04 -6.97 7.48
N GLY A 1064 47.13 -7.68 7.17
CA GLY A 1064 48.16 -7.22 6.24
C GLY A 1064 47.62 -6.94 4.83
N VAL A 1065 46.78 -7.83 4.28
CA VAL A 1065 46.15 -7.69 2.97
C VAL A 1065 45.26 -6.44 2.93
N LEU A 1066 44.38 -6.24 3.92
CA LEU A 1066 43.55 -5.03 3.97
C LEU A 1066 44.36 -3.76 4.21
N ARG A 1067 45.47 -3.82 4.96
CA ARG A 1067 46.36 -2.67 5.17
C ARG A 1067 47.00 -2.19 3.87
N GLU A 1068 47.56 -3.10 3.08
CA GLU A 1068 48.10 -2.73 1.76
C GLU A 1068 46.99 -2.30 0.79
N GLY A 1069 45.79 -2.91 0.87
CA GLY A 1069 44.59 -2.44 0.15
C GLY A 1069 44.17 -1.01 0.52
N VAL A 1070 44.21 -0.64 1.80
CA VAL A 1070 43.91 0.74 2.26
C VAL A 1070 44.97 1.73 1.76
N LYS A 1071 46.26 1.40 1.85
CA LYS A 1071 47.34 2.24 1.29
C LYS A 1071 47.16 2.46 -0.21
N ALA A 1072 46.86 1.41 -0.96
CA ALA A 1072 46.63 1.49 -2.40
C ALA A 1072 45.36 2.30 -2.73
N ALA A 1073 44.29 2.20 -1.94
CA ALA A 1073 43.09 3.03 -2.12
C ALA A 1073 43.37 4.52 -1.85
N VAL A 1074 44.16 4.84 -0.83
CA VAL A 1074 44.63 6.22 -0.59
C VAL A 1074 45.48 6.71 -1.77
N ALA A 1075 46.39 5.88 -2.29
CA ALA A 1075 47.21 6.23 -3.46
C ALA A 1075 46.37 6.49 -4.73
N VAL A 1076 45.30 5.73 -4.97
CA VAL A 1076 44.37 5.97 -6.10
C VAL A 1076 43.73 7.36 -6.02
N GLY A 1077 43.33 7.80 -4.83
CA GLY A 1077 42.79 9.17 -4.62
C GLY A 1077 43.83 10.29 -4.85
N GLU A 1078 45.12 9.96 -4.79
CA GLU A 1078 46.23 10.90 -5.01
C GLU A 1078 46.72 10.98 -6.48
N THR A 1079 46.13 10.20 -7.40
CA THR A 1079 46.42 10.24 -8.85
C THR A 1079 46.00 11.56 -9.51
N THR A 1080 46.53 11.82 -10.71
CA THR A 1080 46.19 13.03 -11.48
C THR A 1080 44.72 13.03 -11.90
N ALA A 1081 44.21 11.90 -12.37
CA ALA A 1081 42.80 11.71 -12.73
C ALA A 1081 41.85 12.08 -11.58
N MET A 1082 42.10 11.59 -10.36
CA MET A 1082 41.25 11.92 -9.21
C MET A 1082 41.47 13.36 -8.72
N LYS A 1083 42.72 13.86 -8.69
CA LYS A 1083 43.00 15.25 -8.30
C LYS A 1083 42.38 16.31 -9.21
N ARG A 1084 42.16 16.00 -10.50
CA ARG A 1084 41.37 16.87 -11.41
C ARG A 1084 39.93 17.10 -10.94
N LEU A 1085 39.37 16.22 -10.11
CA LEU A 1085 38.05 16.37 -9.49
C LEU A 1085 38.09 17.12 -8.14
N GLY A 1086 39.25 17.64 -7.73
CA GLY A 1086 39.46 18.20 -6.40
C GLY A 1086 39.54 17.14 -5.29
N ALA A 1087 39.80 15.87 -5.64
CA ALA A 1087 39.83 14.77 -4.68
C ALA A 1087 40.82 15.05 -3.52
N ARG A 1088 40.32 14.94 -2.28
CA ARG A 1088 41.13 15.01 -1.05
C ARG A 1088 40.64 13.96 -0.06
N PHE A 1089 41.56 13.15 0.46
CA PHE A 1089 41.25 12.15 1.47
C PHE A 1089 40.70 12.79 2.75
N HIS A 1090 39.63 12.22 3.31
CA HIS A 1090 39.02 12.70 4.55
C HIS A 1090 39.82 12.22 5.77
N SER A 1091 40.94 12.90 6.03
CA SER A 1091 41.94 12.53 7.03
C SER A 1091 41.54 12.75 8.49
N LYS A 1092 40.27 12.55 8.84
CA LYS A 1092 39.75 12.69 10.21
C LYS A 1092 40.29 11.54 11.08
N PRO A 1093 40.99 11.81 12.19
CA PRO A 1093 41.52 10.75 13.06
C PRO A 1093 40.39 9.91 13.66
N VAL A 1094 40.43 8.59 13.46
CA VAL A 1094 39.41 7.67 13.97
C VAL A 1094 39.46 7.60 15.52
N PRO A 1095 38.32 7.69 16.24
CA PRO A 1095 38.30 8.00 17.68
C PRO A 1095 39.24 7.14 18.54
N ASN A 1096 39.12 5.81 18.42
CA ASN A 1096 39.91 4.85 19.20
C ASN A 1096 41.39 4.74 18.75
N CYS A 1097 41.74 5.29 17.59
CA CYS A 1097 43.07 5.21 16.98
C CYS A 1097 43.88 6.53 17.09
N LYS A 1098 43.32 7.58 17.71
CA LYS A 1098 43.96 8.90 17.91
C LYS A 1098 45.32 8.87 18.62
N HIS A 1099 45.62 7.81 19.35
CA HIS A 1099 46.87 7.63 20.09
C HIS A 1099 48.03 7.13 19.20
N LEU A 1100 47.77 6.83 17.94
CA LEU A 1100 48.74 6.35 16.95
C LEU A 1100 48.99 7.46 15.90
N PRO A 1101 50.23 7.65 15.41
CA PRO A 1101 50.50 8.63 14.35
C PRO A 1101 49.77 8.25 13.06
N LEU A 1102 49.12 9.22 12.42
CA LEU A 1102 48.36 8.98 11.18
C LEU A 1102 49.23 8.35 10.09
N TYR A 1103 48.59 7.56 9.21
CA TYR A 1103 49.19 6.88 8.05
C TYR A 1103 50.23 5.78 8.36
N THR A 1104 50.55 5.53 9.63
CA THR A 1104 51.40 4.39 10.07
C THR A 1104 50.71 3.04 9.88
N ASP A 1105 51.50 1.97 9.87
CA ASP A 1105 50.96 0.61 9.74
C ASP A 1105 50.08 0.24 10.95
N GLU A 1106 50.47 0.69 12.14
CA GLU A 1106 49.76 0.55 13.40
C GLU A 1106 48.42 1.31 13.39
N TYR A 1107 48.39 2.54 12.88
CA TYR A 1107 47.16 3.32 12.73
C TYR A 1107 46.18 2.61 11.79
N TRP A 1108 46.65 2.07 10.67
CA TRP A 1108 45.79 1.32 9.75
C TRP A 1108 45.28 0.01 10.35
N ASP A 1109 46.12 -0.74 11.07
CA ASP A 1109 45.71 -1.97 11.77
C ASP A 1109 44.65 -1.71 12.86
N CYS A 1110 44.67 -0.52 13.46
CA CYS A 1110 43.60 -0.03 14.34
C CYS A 1110 42.34 0.37 13.56
N PHE A 1111 42.48 1.18 12.49
CA PHE A 1111 41.40 1.69 11.64
C PHE A 1111 40.53 0.56 11.08
N ILE A 1112 41.17 -0.47 10.51
CA ILE A 1112 40.54 -1.64 9.89
C ILE A 1112 39.62 -2.39 10.87
N ARG A 1113 39.94 -2.36 12.17
CA ARG A 1113 39.16 -3.01 13.25
C ARG A 1113 37.98 -2.18 13.72
N GLN A 1114 38.02 -0.85 13.53
CA GLN A 1114 36.89 0.02 13.87
C GLN A 1114 35.76 -0.19 12.87
N TYR A 1115 35.97 0.22 11.61
CA TYR A 1115 34.93 0.21 10.58
C TYR A 1115 35.04 -1.01 9.65
N THR A 1116 35.15 -2.21 10.23
CA THR A 1116 35.11 -3.46 9.46
C THR A 1116 33.69 -3.70 8.92
N MET A 1117 33.52 -3.81 7.61
CA MET A 1117 32.23 -4.10 6.97
C MET A 1117 32.21 -5.52 6.41
N THR A 1118 31.14 -6.26 6.66
CA THR A 1118 30.80 -7.44 5.85
C THR A 1118 30.19 -6.98 4.52
N ILE A 1119 30.55 -7.64 3.41
CA ILE A 1119 29.87 -7.44 2.11
C ILE A 1119 28.80 -8.55 1.91
N TYR A 1120 28.38 -9.18 3.00
CA TYR A 1120 27.28 -10.14 3.10
C TYR A 1120 27.46 -11.41 2.27
N HIS A 1121 28.71 -11.80 2.00
CA HIS A 1121 29.12 -12.98 1.23
C HIS A 1121 29.32 -14.25 2.09
N LEU A 1122 28.65 -14.32 3.25
CA LEU A 1122 28.65 -15.49 4.15
C LEU A 1122 28.47 -16.82 3.40
N SER A 1123 29.43 -17.73 3.56
CA SER A 1123 29.59 -18.99 2.82
C SER A 1123 30.31 -20.08 3.62
N GLY A 1124 30.35 -21.32 3.10
CA GLY A 1124 31.23 -22.41 3.57
C GLY A 1124 30.79 -23.24 4.79
N THR A 1125 29.62 -22.96 5.37
CA THR A 1125 29.10 -23.58 6.61
C THR A 1125 28.53 -25.00 6.51
N VAL A 1126 28.46 -25.57 5.32
CA VAL A 1126 28.04 -26.94 5.01
C VAL A 1126 29.01 -27.48 3.94
N LYS A 1127 30.31 -27.36 4.23
CA LYS A 1127 31.42 -27.55 3.28
C LYS A 1127 31.27 -28.78 2.38
N MET A 1128 31.43 -28.60 1.08
CA MET A 1128 31.61 -29.68 0.11
C MET A 1128 33.02 -30.25 0.16
N GLY A 1129 33.15 -31.58 0.11
CA GLY A 1129 34.45 -32.25 0.08
C GLY A 1129 34.36 -33.77 -0.12
N PRO A 1130 35.50 -34.43 -0.38
CA PRO A 1130 35.59 -35.89 -0.39
C PRO A 1130 35.36 -36.47 1.01
N SER A 1131 34.92 -37.73 1.09
CA SER A 1131 34.65 -38.41 2.38
C SER A 1131 35.89 -38.65 3.26
N THR A 1132 37.08 -38.32 2.76
CA THR A 1132 38.35 -38.31 3.50
C THR A 1132 38.62 -36.97 4.21
N ASP A 1133 37.86 -35.92 3.92
CA ASP A 1133 37.92 -34.65 4.65
C ASP A 1133 36.93 -34.69 5.83
N PRO A 1134 37.39 -34.72 7.09
CA PRO A 1134 36.51 -34.80 8.26
C PRO A 1134 35.66 -33.53 8.48
N MET A 1135 35.95 -32.45 7.74
CA MET A 1135 35.17 -31.21 7.76
C MET A 1135 34.13 -31.14 6.62
N ALA A 1136 34.10 -32.12 5.71
CA ALA A 1136 33.10 -32.19 4.65
C ALA A 1136 31.73 -32.61 5.20
N VAL A 1137 30.68 -31.92 4.75
CA VAL A 1137 29.29 -32.17 5.12
C VAL A 1137 28.48 -32.67 3.92
N VAL A 1138 28.83 -32.24 2.71
CA VAL A 1138 28.26 -32.76 1.46
C VAL A 1138 29.31 -33.35 0.53
N ASP A 1139 28.91 -34.37 -0.24
CA ASP A 1139 29.71 -34.92 -1.35
C ASP A 1139 29.76 -33.97 -2.55
N SER A 1140 30.59 -34.29 -3.56
CA SER A 1140 30.69 -33.51 -4.80
C SER A 1140 29.42 -33.52 -5.68
N THR A 1141 28.41 -34.32 -5.31
CA THR A 1141 27.05 -34.32 -5.88
C THR A 1141 26.02 -33.61 -4.98
N LEU A 1142 26.50 -32.92 -3.95
CA LEU A 1142 25.77 -32.09 -3.00
C LEU A 1142 24.84 -32.84 -2.03
N LYS A 1143 25.05 -34.15 -1.85
CA LYS A 1143 24.32 -34.96 -0.86
C LYS A 1143 24.96 -34.86 0.52
N VAL A 1144 24.14 -34.75 1.56
CA VAL A 1144 24.61 -34.73 2.95
C VAL A 1144 25.15 -36.10 3.34
N TYR A 1145 26.36 -36.16 3.89
CA TYR A 1145 26.94 -37.41 4.35
C TYR A 1145 26.08 -38.06 5.43
N GLY A 1146 25.99 -39.38 5.41
CA GLY A 1146 25.23 -40.19 6.36
C GLY A 1146 23.70 -40.10 6.26
N ILE A 1147 23.11 -39.20 5.45
CA ILE A 1147 21.66 -38.98 5.37
C ILE A 1147 21.14 -39.13 3.93
N GLU A 1148 20.33 -40.16 3.68
CA GLU A 1148 19.75 -40.38 2.36
C GLU A 1148 18.63 -39.38 2.03
N GLY A 1149 18.57 -38.90 0.79
CA GLY A 1149 17.51 -38.01 0.33
C GLY A 1149 17.61 -36.57 0.84
N LEU A 1150 18.76 -36.14 1.34
CA LEU A 1150 19.01 -34.77 1.78
C LEU A 1150 20.17 -34.15 0.99
N ARG A 1151 19.94 -32.97 0.41
CA ARG A 1151 20.99 -32.17 -0.27
C ARG A 1151 21.01 -30.73 0.24
N VAL A 1152 22.15 -30.06 0.06
CA VAL A 1152 22.29 -28.60 0.32
C VAL A 1152 22.89 -27.94 -0.91
N MET A 1153 22.31 -26.83 -1.36
CA MET A 1153 22.61 -26.22 -2.66
C MET A 1153 22.61 -24.69 -2.58
N ASP A 1154 23.42 -24.12 -1.68
CA ASP A 1154 23.58 -22.67 -1.54
C ASP A 1154 25.02 -22.28 -1.12
N ALA A 1155 25.27 -21.01 -0.81
CA ALA A 1155 26.58 -20.50 -0.40
C ALA A 1155 27.27 -21.29 0.74
N SER A 1156 26.51 -22.01 1.56
CA SER A 1156 27.05 -22.89 2.61
C SER A 1156 27.97 -23.99 2.07
N ILE A 1157 27.83 -24.47 0.83
CA ILE A 1157 28.64 -25.60 0.33
C ILE A 1157 30.08 -25.21 -0.06
N MET A 1158 30.35 -23.92 -0.26
CA MET A 1158 31.60 -23.43 -0.87
C MET A 1158 32.84 -23.85 -0.04
N PRO A 1159 33.75 -24.69 -0.57
CA PRO A 1159 34.90 -25.16 0.20
C PRO A 1159 35.81 -24.00 0.63
N ALA A 1160 36.16 -23.16 -0.34
CA ALA A 1160 36.69 -21.82 -0.18
C ALA A 1160 35.70 -20.81 -0.79
N ILE A 1161 35.64 -19.59 -0.26
CA ILE A 1161 34.92 -18.49 -0.92
C ILE A 1161 35.61 -18.14 -2.25
N THR A 1162 34.81 -17.81 -3.28
CA THR A 1162 35.30 -17.36 -4.60
C THR A 1162 35.59 -15.87 -4.57
N ASN A 1163 36.62 -15.38 -5.26
CA ASN A 1163 36.88 -13.94 -5.43
C ASN A 1163 35.58 -13.19 -5.87
N GLY A 1164 35.24 -12.09 -5.19
CA GLY A 1164 34.17 -11.17 -5.59
C GLY A 1164 32.75 -11.54 -5.13
N ASN A 1165 31.73 -11.06 -5.84
CA ASN A 1165 30.34 -11.17 -5.38
C ASN A 1165 29.72 -12.56 -5.61
N ILE A 1166 29.50 -13.32 -4.53
CA ILE A 1166 29.12 -14.74 -4.59
C ILE A 1166 27.72 -15.06 -5.15
N ASN A 1167 26.90 -14.08 -5.59
CA ASN A 1167 25.53 -14.34 -6.04
C ASN A 1167 25.47 -15.15 -7.35
N ALA A 1168 26.36 -14.88 -8.32
CA ALA A 1168 26.44 -15.69 -9.53
C ALA A 1168 26.98 -17.12 -9.26
N PRO A 1169 28.03 -17.32 -8.45
CA PRO A 1169 28.41 -18.65 -7.95
C PRO A 1169 27.26 -19.44 -7.31
N VAL A 1170 26.40 -18.81 -6.49
CA VAL A 1170 25.22 -19.47 -5.90
C VAL A 1170 24.18 -19.89 -6.95
N ILE A 1171 23.97 -19.09 -7.99
CA ILE A 1171 23.09 -19.44 -9.12
C ILE A 1171 23.69 -20.61 -9.93
N MET A 1172 24.99 -20.59 -10.18
CA MET A 1172 25.73 -21.67 -10.86
C MET A 1172 25.63 -23.01 -10.09
N ILE A 1173 25.82 -22.98 -8.76
CA ILE A 1173 25.65 -24.15 -7.87
C ILE A 1173 24.24 -24.74 -8.04
N ALA A 1174 23.21 -23.89 -8.08
CA ALA A 1174 21.82 -24.33 -8.18
C ALA A 1174 21.45 -24.90 -9.57
N GLU A 1175 21.96 -24.30 -10.66
CA GLU A 1175 21.79 -24.83 -12.01
C GLU A 1175 22.41 -26.23 -12.17
N LYS A 1176 23.64 -26.39 -11.67
CA LYS A 1176 24.38 -27.66 -11.71
C LYS A 1176 23.77 -28.71 -10.79
N GLY A 1177 23.37 -28.31 -9.58
CA GLY A 1177 22.66 -29.17 -8.63
C GLY A 1177 21.31 -29.67 -9.15
N ALA A 1178 20.57 -28.83 -9.88
CA ALA A 1178 19.32 -29.25 -10.53
C ALA A 1178 19.54 -30.32 -11.60
N ASP A 1179 20.59 -30.20 -12.40
CA ASP A 1179 20.90 -31.19 -13.43
C ASP A 1179 21.47 -32.48 -12.80
N MET A 1180 22.22 -32.41 -11.69
CA MET A 1180 22.60 -33.60 -10.88
C MET A 1180 21.37 -34.36 -10.33
N ILE A 1181 20.32 -33.64 -9.90
CA ILE A 1181 19.05 -34.26 -9.48
C ILE A 1181 18.34 -34.93 -10.67
N LYS A 1182 18.33 -34.29 -11.85
CA LYS A 1182 17.82 -34.88 -13.10
C LYS A 1182 18.58 -36.16 -13.49
N GLU A 1183 19.90 -36.17 -13.41
CA GLU A 1183 20.72 -37.37 -13.66
C GLU A 1183 20.49 -38.50 -12.63
N THR A 1184 20.13 -38.13 -11.39
CA THR A 1184 19.80 -39.10 -10.34
C THR A 1184 18.42 -39.76 -10.56
N TRP A 1185 17.41 -38.97 -10.97
CA TRP A 1185 16.00 -39.37 -10.90
C TRP A 1185 15.27 -39.55 -12.24
N LEU A 1186 15.89 -39.22 -13.38
CA LEU A 1186 15.35 -39.50 -14.71
C LEU A 1186 15.96 -40.77 -15.31
N PRO A 1187 15.20 -41.57 -16.08
CA PRO A 1187 15.74 -42.75 -16.74
C PRO A 1187 16.81 -42.35 -17.77
N LYS A 1188 18.02 -42.90 -17.62
CA LYS A 1188 19.16 -42.66 -18.52
C LYS A 1188 18.76 -42.98 -19.96
N LYS A 1189 18.67 -41.95 -20.82
CA LYS A 1189 18.36 -42.10 -22.25
C LYS A 1189 19.35 -43.10 -22.88
N ARG A 1190 18.87 -44.27 -23.33
CA ARG A 1190 19.67 -45.19 -24.14
C ARG A 1190 20.23 -44.42 -25.34
N ARG A 1191 21.56 -44.23 -25.39
CA ARG A 1191 22.26 -43.69 -26.56
C ARG A 1191 21.95 -44.58 -27.77
N ARG A 1192 21.05 -44.14 -28.66
CA ARG A 1192 21.01 -44.66 -30.03
C ARG A 1192 22.36 -44.32 -30.65
N ARG A 1193 23.08 -45.34 -31.15
CA ARG A 1193 24.22 -45.12 -32.07
C ARG A 1193 23.65 -44.50 -33.34
N SER A 1194 23.76 -43.19 -33.49
CA SER A 1194 23.71 -42.55 -34.81
C SER A 1194 25.05 -42.74 -35.50
N SER A 1195 25.03 -43.19 -36.75
CA SER A 1195 26.21 -43.31 -37.61
C SER A 1195 26.87 -41.97 -37.88
N ASN A 1196 28.10 -42.01 -38.37
CA ASN A 1196 28.89 -40.84 -38.75
C ASN A 1196 28.11 -39.91 -39.69
N CYS A 1197 27.98 -38.64 -39.32
CA CYS A 1197 27.95 -37.52 -40.25
C CYS A 1197 29.14 -36.62 -39.91
N THR A 1198 29.96 -36.30 -40.90
CA THR A 1198 31.12 -35.41 -40.75
C THR A 1198 30.70 -33.97 -40.50
N LYS A 1199 31.58 -33.18 -39.87
CA LYS A 1199 31.48 -31.73 -39.88
C LYS A 1199 31.29 -31.23 -41.33
N PHE A 1200 30.37 -30.29 -41.51
CA PHE A 1200 30.58 -29.21 -42.47
C PHE A 1200 30.74 -27.93 -41.65
N GLU A 1201 31.83 -27.22 -41.90
CA GLU A 1201 31.99 -25.83 -41.50
C GLU A 1201 31.34 -24.96 -42.58
N PHE A 1202 30.69 -23.87 -42.16
CA PHE A 1202 30.14 -22.88 -43.07
C PHE A 1202 30.54 -21.49 -42.58
N GLU A 1203 31.22 -20.77 -43.46
CA GLU A 1203 31.67 -19.39 -43.24
C GLU A 1203 30.54 -18.39 -43.50
N HIS A 1204 30.88 -17.11 -43.34
CA HIS A 1204 30.09 -15.91 -43.60
C HIS A 1204 28.98 -16.02 -44.67
N ILE A 1205 27.74 -15.80 -44.24
CA ILE A 1205 26.69 -15.19 -45.07
C ILE A 1205 26.00 -14.12 -44.21
N GLU A 1206 26.01 -12.87 -44.68
CA GLU A 1206 25.18 -11.79 -44.14
C GLU A 1206 23.77 -11.90 -44.72
N ILE A 1207 22.73 -11.70 -43.89
CA ILE A 1207 21.34 -11.61 -44.36
C ILE A 1207 20.64 -10.46 -43.63
N GLU A 1208 20.09 -9.52 -44.40
CA GLU A 1208 19.36 -8.36 -43.90
C GLU A 1208 17.93 -8.69 -43.41
N ASN A 1209 17.28 -7.68 -42.84
CA ASN A 1209 15.92 -7.76 -42.30
C ASN A 1209 14.87 -8.18 -43.35
N SER A 1210 14.05 -9.19 -43.04
CA SER A 1210 12.60 -9.10 -43.30
C SER A 1210 11.75 -10.11 -42.50
N HIS A 1211 10.55 -9.64 -42.13
CA HIS A 1211 9.34 -10.35 -41.68
C HIS A 1211 9.43 -11.76 -41.05
N ARG A 1212 9.23 -11.81 -39.72
CA ARG A 1212 8.68 -13.00 -39.04
C ARG A 1212 7.26 -13.31 -39.53
N LYS A 1213 7.02 -14.55 -39.98
CA LYS A 1213 5.68 -15.18 -39.95
C LYS A 1213 5.74 -16.54 -39.26
N LEU A 1214 4.60 -16.92 -38.69
CA LEU A 1214 4.41 -18.06 -37.80
C LEU A 1214 4.84 -19.41 -38.41
N CYS A 1215 5.50 -20.24 -37.61
CA CYS A 1215 5.29 -21.68 -37.62
C CYS A 1215 5.28 -22.20 -36.17
N SER A 1216 4.13 -22.71 -35.74
CA SER A 1216 4.07 -23.67 -34.63
C SER A 1216 4.41 -25.06 -35.16
N ILE A 1217 4.90 -25.96 -34.29
CA ILE A 1217 4.56 -27.39 -34.36
C ILE A 1217 4.95 -28.10 -33.05
N LYS A 1218 4.17 -29.13 -32.72
CA LYS A 1218 4.26 -29.97 -31.52
C LYS A 1218 5.50 -30.88 -31.57
N ARG A 1219 6.26 -30.95 -30.47
CA ARG A 1219 6.38 -32.20 -29.69
C ARG A 1219 7.08 -32.01 -28.35
#